data_AF-E8LYR3-F1
#
_entry.id   AF-E8LYR3-F1
#
_cell.length_a   1.000
_cell.length_b   1.000
_cell.length_c   1.000
_cell.angle_alpha   90.00
_cell.angle_beta   90.00
_cell.angle_gamma   90.00
#
_symmetry.space_group_name_H-M   'P 1'
#
loop_
_entity.id
_entity.type
_entity.pdbx_description
1 polymer ?
#
loop_
_entity_poly.entity_id
_entity_poly.type
_entity_poly.pdbx_seq_one_letter_code
_entity_poly.pdbx_strand_id
1 'polypeptide(L)'
;MRILVKLLEQKLELAKDDSDFTFFFNLLVLGEALIKLHVLVCATNVVHSSDRHQYRILYNLVRANGIGEWSKALDDLLVGTASQYIATEFRSYQSEITKKYRDQEWQKTAVEDLWKAMSCIGINTPPLPNKVDLKSWFKLFTELRNKTRGHGAITGNEKTTEAAAYLDRSLKSIIYNSELLRIPSAVIKRNLSGKYRVTLLGQGSESFESLKTNKDKALRDGVYIDLNGLKKVPLISCNIDASDFFIANGGFSSNNYEMLSYYSDNTNLTDSSEYLAPTGVLPPSESDGLGELIPKGNCFTNLPALNYSYIERTELENELFSLLKDDRRTIVTLLGRGGIGKTSLALKVVPRLYKEHNFEAVIWFSSRDIDLKETGAKLVSASVLSTKDISKYYCELVLSKEQYQNKNLDYISYFQSQLTKSDIGPTLFIFDNFETTDSPIEVFKWVDTYIRYPNKVLITTRLREFIGDFPLNVHGMNKDESYKLIELTAQGLGVESHITESLKEQIFSVSSGHPYIIKIMMGELSKRSMKGALPKIVAGKDDILTALFERTYSALTPSTQRIFLTLASWNSAVPRIALEATIMNSFDNSHEIEEAIDTLIQYSLVEEHQSKIDQQYFIILPYAAYAFGQKKLKVSPIRNLISPDVKFIQRFGVEKLENENFCFDTHLISFFGSLTNHENDFKEFKEIIECISYSYNPSWILAAEWLEESNDRKLFEDAKRFLTLYLEREYSAKSEEKLRVWNSLARLSNKLNNPFDEIHAYAEASQIDEINFNELSTMVNKVNHLLTKPDLDIDKPEVKKELLSELYNKVFDSLSKANATDCSRIAWLALHLDKKTDAKAIVTTGLAIDPSNIYLLKLENKLNSSHRTPQVPIA
;
A
#
# COMPACT_ATOMS: atom_id res chain seq x y z
N MET A 1 -14.54 33.66 4.11
CA MET A 1 -13.14 34.09 4.31
C MET A 1 -13.01 35.26 5.30
N ARG A 2 -14.03 35.52 6.14
CA ARG A 2 -14.09 36.66 7.06
C ARG A 2 -13.11 36.56 8.22
N ILE A 3 -12.76 35.37 8.70
CA ILE A 3 -11.81 35.22 9.81
C ILE A 3 -10.42 35.75 9.42
N LEU A 4 -9.92 35.40 8.24
CA LEU A 4 -8.67 35.95 7.70
C LEU A 4 -8.70 37.48 7.69
N VAL A 5 -9.78 38.08 7.16
CA VAL A 5 -9.91 39.54 7.11
C VAL A 5 -9.92 40.15 8.51
N LYS A 6 -10.62 39.54 9.47
CA LYS A 6 -10.62 39.98 10.88
C LYS A 6 -9.24 39.95 11.53
N LEU A 7 -8.43 38.92 11.27
CA LEU A 7 -7.06 38.85 11.78
C LEU A 7 -6.21 40.00 11.21
N LEU A 8 -6.37 40.32 9.93
CA LEU A 8 -5.66 41.45 9.31
C LEU A 8 -6.16 42.81 9.85
N GLU A 9 -7.46 42.96 10.11
CA GLU A 9 -8.01 44.14 10.80
C GLU A 9 -7.43 44.28 12.22
N GLN A 10 -7.27 43.18 12.97
CA GLN A 10 -6.63 43.20 14.29
C GLN A 10 -5.17 43.66 14.22
N LYS A 11 -4.39 43.17 13.24
CA LYS A 11 -3.02 43.64 13.00
C LYS A 11 -2.99 45.13 12.66
N LEU A 12 -3.97 45.59 11.89
CA LEU A 12 -4.08 46.98 11.47
C LEU A 12 -4.40 47.92 12.64
N GLU A 13 -5.29 47.53 13.57
CA GLU A 13 -5.58 48.32 14.77
C GLU A 13 -4.34 48.49 15.64
N LEU A 14 -3.53 47.44 15.82
CA LEU A 14 -2.25 47.52 16.54
C LEU A 14 -1.25 48.48 15.85
N ALA A 15 -1.27 48.53 14.52
CA ALA A 15 -0.38 49.39 13.74
C ALA A 15 -0.75 50.89 13.80
N LYS A 16 -2.03 51.22 14.07
CA LYS A 16 -2.48 52.62 14.25
C LYS A 16 -1.84 53.28 15.47
N ASP A 17 -1.62 52.50 16.51
CA ASP A 17 -1.06 52.99 17.78
C ASP A 17 0.47 53.23 17.70
N ASP A 18 1.14 52.71 16.66
CA ASP A 18 2.59 52.81 16.49
C ASP A 18 3.00 54.09 15.71
N SER A 19 2.58 54.22 14.45
CA SER A 19 2.76 55.45 13.66
C SER A 19 1.90 55.47 12.39
N ASP A 20 1.60 56.67 11.86
CA ASP A 20 0.89 56.83 10.58
C ASP A 20 1.61 56.14 9.40
N PHE A 21 2.95 56.10 9.45
CA PHE A 21 3.76 55.41 8.47
C PHE A 21 3.58 53.89 8.58
N THR A 22 3.72 53.32 9.78
CA THR A 22 3.47 51.90 10.06
C THR A 22 2.05 51.51 9.64
N PHE A 23 1.06 52.34 9.97
CA PHE A 23 -0.33 52.14 9.61
C PHE A 23 -0.52 52.10 8.09
N PHE A 24 0.04 53.06 7.35
CA PHE A 24 -0.03 53.07 5.88
C PHE A 24 0.56 51.81 5.24
N PHE A 25 1.71 51.34 5.70
CA PHE A 25 2.31 50.10 5.18
C PHE A 25 1.47 48.86 5.52
N ASN A 26 0.85 48.80 6.69
CA ASN A 26 -0.07 47.72 7.03
C ASN A 26 -1.36 47.75 6.20
N LEU A 27 -1.85 48.94 5.80
CA LEU A 27 -2.93 49.05 4.81
C LEU A 27 -2.52 48.48 3.44
N LEU A 28 -1.27 48.69 3.02
CA LEU A 28 -0.74 48.07 1.78
C LEU A 28 -0.68 46.54 1.89
N VAL A 29 -0.26 46.01 3.05
CA VAL A 29 -0.24 44.56 3.33
C VAL A 29 -1.66 43.99 3.31
N LEU A 30 -2.62 44.65 3.95
CA LEU A 30 -4.05 44.28 3.92
C LEU A 30 -4.61 44.27 2.50
N GLY A 31 -4.38 45.32 1.73
CA GLY A 31 -4.84 45.37 0.34
C GLY A 31 -4.19 44.29 -0.52
N GLU A 32 -2.90 44.01 -0.35
CA GLU A 32 -2.21 42.92 -1.04
C GLU A 32 -2.87 41.56 -0.75
N ALA A 33 -3.17 41.27 0.51
CA ALA A 33 -3.87 40.07 0.93
C ALA A 33 -5.28 39.98 0.32
N LEU A 34 -6.03 41.10 0.27
CA LEU A 34 -7.36 41.14 -0.35
C LEU A 34 -7.30 40.84 -1.85
N ILE A 35 -6.33 41.38 -2.60
CA ILE A 35 -6.17 41.06 -4.02
C ILE A 35 -5.93 39.57 -4.19
N LYS A 36 -4.98 39.00 -3.46
CA LYS A 36 -4.67 37.57 -3.55
C LYS A 36 -5.90 36.72 -3.22
N LEU A 37 -6.65 37.09 -2.18
CA LEU A 37 -7.88 36.40 -1.79
C LEU A 37 -8.94 36.40 -2.91
N HIS A 38 -9.18 37.55 -3.55
CA HIS A 38 -10.11 37.64 -4.68
C HIS A 38 -9.65 36.78 -5.86
N VAL A 39 -8.35 36.79 -6.17
CA VAL A 39 -7.77 35.95 -7.23
C VAL A 39 -8.00 34.48 -6.95
N LEU A 40 -7.70 34.00 -5.74
CA LEU A 40 -7.83 32.59 -5.40
C LEU A 40 -9.28 32.11 -5.41
N VAL A 41 -10.22 32.92 -4.91
CA VAL A 41 -11.65 32.59 -4.95
C VAL A 41 -12.18 32.58 -6.39
N CYS A 42 -11.75 33.52 -7.24
CA CYS A 42 -12.08 33.51 -8.66
C CYS A 42 -11.48 32.29 -9.38
N ALA A 43 -10.20 31.99 -9.13
CA ALA A 43 -9.51 30.84 -9.72
C ALA A 43 -10.17 29.52 -9.32
N THR A 44 -10.66 29.39 -8.08
CA THR A 44 -11.40 28.21 -7.58
C THR A 44 -12.66 27.92 -8.40
N ASN A 45 -13.23 28.93 -9.05
CA ASN A 45 -14.49 28.83 -9.80
C ASN A 45 -14.30 28.74 -11.33
N VAL A 46 -13.07 28.52 -11.80
CA VAL A 46 -12.81 28.16 -13.20
C VAL A 46 -13.05 26.67 -13.39
N VAL A 47 -13.94 26.31 -14.32
CA VAL A 47 -14.29 24.93 -14.66
C VAL A 47 -13.10 24.27 -15.37
N HIS A 48 -12.84 22.99 -15.04
CA HIS A 48 -11.82 22.20 -15.69
C HIS A 48 -12.04 22.15 -17.22
N SER A 49 -10.96 22.41 -17.96
CA SER A 49 -10.94 22.45 -19.43
C SER A 49 -9.68 21.73 -19.93
N SER A 50 -9.74 21.21 -21.16
CA SER A 50 -8.61 20.56 -21.84
C SER A 50 -7.36 21.46 -21.90
N ASP A 51 -7.57 22.77 -22.01
CA ASP A 51 -6.51 23.79 -22.09
C ASP A 51 -5.95 24.20 -20.72
N ARG A 52 -6.40 23.54 -19.63
CA ARG A 52 -5.88 23.70 -18.27
C ARG A 52 -5.80 25.16 -17.81
N HIS A 53 -6.80 25.98 -18.13
CA HIS A 53 -6.79 27.43 -17.85
C HIS A 53 -6.56 27.77 -16.37
N GLN A 54 -7.24 27.09 -15.46
CA GLN A 54 -7.04 27.26 -14.02
C GLN A 54 -5.60 26.95 -13.62
N TYR A 55 -5.06 25.83 -14.09
CA TYR A 55 -3.68 25.42 -13.81
C TYR A 55 -2.67 26.43 -14.33
N ARG A 56 -2.85 26.98 -15.54
CA ARG A 56 -1.96 28.03 -16.09
C ARG A 56 -1.89 29.24 -15.18
N ILE A 57 -3.03 29.65 -14.62
CA ILE A 57 -3.08 30.74 -13.66
C ILE A 57 -2.31 30.37 -12.39
N LEU A 58 -2.62 29.23 -11.77
CA LEU A 58 -1.96 28.80 -10.53
C LEU A 58 -0.44 28.60 -10.72
N TYR A 59 -0.03 28.02 -11.86
CA TYR A 59 1.36 27.85 -12.26
C TYR A 59 2.12 29.18 -12.30
N ASN A 60 1.50 30.24 -12.82
CA ASN A 60 2.09 31.57 -12.83
C ASN A 60 2.11 32.18 -11.42
N LEU A 61 1.05 31.99 -10.63
CA LEU A 61 0.93 32.56 -9.28
C LEU A 61 1.96 31.98 -8.29
N VAL A 62 2.28 30.69 -8.36
CA VAL A 62 3.36 30.11 -7.51
C VAL A 62 4.74 30.65 -7.85
N ARG A 63 4.93 31.21 -9.06
CA ARG A 63 6.17 31.83 -9.54
C ARG A 63 6.13 33.37 -9.44
N ALA A 64 5.03 33.94 -8.97
CA ALA A 64 4.83 35.38 -8.95
C ALA A 64 5.61 36.04 -7.80
N ASN A 65 6.64 36.81 -8.16
CA ASN A 65 7.45 37.58 -7.19
C ASN A 65 6.85 38.96 -6.85
N GLY A 66 5.63 39.26 -7.30
CA GLY A 66 4.99 40.55 -7.03
C GLY A 66 3.49 40.56 -7.32
N ILE A 67 2.78 41.52 -6.70
CA ILE A 67 1.32 41.65 -6.80
C ILE A 67 0.82 41.97 -8.22
N GLY A 68 1.70 42.48 -9.09
CA GLY A 68 1.37 42.74 -10.49
C GLY A 68 0.93 41.49 -11.26
N GLU A 69 1.58 40.35 -11.02
CA GLU A 69 1.19 39.08 -11.65
C GLU A 69 -0.15 38.56 -11.14
N TRP A 70 -0.45 38.79 -9.85
CA TRP A 70 -1.75 38.49 -9.26
C TRP A 70 -2.87 39.37 -9.86
N SER A 71 -2.60 40.66 -10.07
CA SER A 71 -3.54 41.57 -10.74
C SER A 71 -3.80 41.18 -12.19
N LYS A 72 -2.77 40.77 -12.95
CA LYS A 72 -2.91 40.23 -14.31
C LYS A 72 -3.74 38.94 -14.33
N ALA A 73 -3.50 38.04 -13.36
CA ALA A 73 -4.28 36.82 -13.22
C ALA A 73 -5.76 37.12 -12.94
N LEU A 74 -6.06 38.12 -12.08
CA LEU A 74 -7.43 38.57 -11.82
C LEU A 74 -8.09 39.11 -13.11
N ASP A 75 -7.36 39.88 -13.91
CA ASP A 75 -7.85 40.38 -15.19
C ASP A 75 -8.21 39.24 -16.17
N ASP A 76 -7.37 38.20 -16.28
CA ASP A 76 -7.65 37.03 -17.13
C ASP A 76 -8.88 36.24 -16.63
N LEU A 77 -9.00 36.09 -15.30
CA LEU A 77 -10.16 35.47 -14.65
C LEU A 77 -11.45 36.24 -14.88
N LEU A 78 -11.43 37.57 -14.78
CA LEU A 78 -12.65 38.38 -14.83
C LEU A 78 -13.11 38.71 -16.23
N VAL A 79 -12.21 38.96 -17.18
CA VAL A 79 -12.58 39.39 -18.55
C VAL A 79 -11.73 38.77 -19.66
N GLY A 80 -10.68 38.03 -19.32
CA GLY A 80 -9.80 37.41 -20.30
C GLY A 80 -10.28 36.04 -20.77
N THR A 81 -9.33 35.22 -21.21
CA THR A 81 -9.58 33.88 -21.75
C THR A 81 -10.17 32.95 -20.69
N ALA A 82 -9.65 32.98 -19.47
CA ALA A 82 -10.14 32.12 -18.38
C ALA A 82 -11.59 32.46 -17.97
N SER A 83 -12.01 33.71 -18.16
CA SER A 83 -13.36 34.19 -17.83
C SER A 83 -14.49 33.45 -18.56
N GLN A 84 -14.21 32.87 -19.74
CA GLN A 84 -15.18 32.11 -20.51
C GLN A 84 -15.55 30.79 -19.81
N TYR A 85 -14.64 30.26 -18.99
CA TYR A 85 -14.77 28.97 -18.30
C TYR A 85 -15.16 29.12 -16.82
N ILE A 86 -15.57 30.30 -16.38
CA ILE A 86 -16.10 30.50 -15.03
C ILE A 86 -17.46 29.81 -14.86
N ALA A 87 -17.63 29.12 -13.73
CA ALA A 87 -18.86 28.44 -13.34
C ALA A 87 -20.07 29.40 -13.35
N THR A 88 -21.23 28.91 -13.79
CA THR A 88 -22.45 29.70 -13.96
C THR A 88 -22.87 30.39 -12.66
N GLU A 89 -22.74 29.69 -11.54
CA GLU A 89 -23.09 30.18 -10.20
C GLU A 89 -22.19 31.33 -9.74
N PHE A 90 -20.99 31.47 -10.33
CA PHE A 90 -20.05 32.52 -9.97
C PHE A 90 -20.24 33.81 -10.80
N ARG A 91 -21.12 33.80 -11.82
CA ARG A 91 -21.31 34.94 -12.74
C ARG A 91 -21.85 36.21 -12.06
N SER A 92 -22.65 36.06 -11.01
CA SER A 92 -23.11 37.21 -10.20
C SER A 92 -21.95 37.94 -9.52
N TYR A 93 -21.05 37.19 -8.87
CA TYR A 93 -19.84 37.73 -8.23
C TYR A 93 -18.86 38.33 -9.24
N GLN A 94 -18.70 37.69 -10.41
CA GLN A 94 -17.91 38.27 -11.51
C GLN A 94 -18.50 39.63 -11.93
N SER A 95 -19.82 39.70 -12.10
CA SER A 95 -20.51 40.94 -12.47
C SER A 95 -20.37 42.03 -11.40
N GLU A 96 -20.32 41.67 -10.11
CA GLU A 96 -20.08 42.62 -9.01
C GLU A 96 -18.78 43.41 -9.19
N ILE A 97 -17.76 42.76 -9.78
CA ILE A 97 -16.43 43.36 -9.98
C ILE A 97 -16.32 44.09 -11.32
N THR A 98 -16.94 43.55 -12.38
CA THR A 98 -16.76 44.05 -13.76
C THR A 98 -17.79 45.08 -14.21
N LYS A 99 -18.96 45.15 -13.55
CA LYS A 99 -20.00 46.13 -13.89
C LYS A 99 -19.51 47.55 -13.59
N LYS A 100 -19.98 48.52 -14.36
CA LYS A 100 -19.69 49.96 -14.14
C LYS A 100 -20.77 50.59 -13.26
N TYR A 101 -20.33 51.25 -12.20
CA TYR A 101 -21.15 51.81 -11.12
C TYR A 101 -21.16 53.34 -11.14
N ARG A 102 -22.20 53.97 -10.57
CA ARG A 102 -22.40 55.43 -10.47
C ARG A 102 -22.14 55.92 -9.04
N ASP A 103 -22.31 57.23 -8.81
CA ASP A 103 -22.20 57.84 -7.49
C ASP A 103 -23.11 57.14 -6.46
N GLN A 104 -22.66 57.09 -5.20
CA GLN A 104 -23.30 56.44 -4.04
C GLN A 104 -23.19 54.91 -3.96
N GLU A 105 -22.69 54.23 -5.00
CA GLU A 105 -22.39 52.79 -4.93
C GLU A 105 -20.99 52.55 -4.34
N TRP A 106 -20.88 51.58 -3.43
CA TRP A 106 -19.67 51.36 -2.65
C TRP A 106 -18.43 51.04 -3.52
N GLN A 107 -18.63 50.41 -4.69
CA GLN A 107 -17.56 50.11 -5.64
C GLN A 107 -16.91 51.40 -6.16
N LYS A 108 -17.73 52.39 -6.52
CA LYS A 108 -17.24 53.69 -6.98
C LYS A 108 -16.56 54.43 -5.84
N THR A 109 -17.15 54.43 -4.65
CA THR A 109 -16.55 55.04 -3.45
C THR A 109 -15.17 54.43 -3.15
N ALA A 110 -15.03 53.10 -3.22
CA ALA A 110 -13.76 52.43 -2.98
C ALA A 110 -12.69 52.88 -4.00
N VAL A 111 -13.03 52.98 -5.28
CA VAL A 111 -12.12 53.44 -6.35
C VAL A 111 -11.73 54.90 -6.17
N GLU A 112 -12.70 55.76 -5.85
CA GLU A 112 -12.47 57.19 -5.64
C GLU A 112 -11.57 57.46 -4.43
N ASP A 113 -11.80 56.76 -3.32
CA ASP A 113 -10.97 56.92 -2.13
C ASP A 113 -9.54 56.41 -2.39
N LEU A 114 -9.36 55.31 -3.13
CA LEU A 114 -8.02 54.86 -3.53
C LEU A 114 -7.33 55.88 -4.44
N TRP A 115 -8.06 56.46 -5.40
CA TRP A 115 -7.53 57.49 -6.30
C TRP A 115 -7.11 58.76 -5.55
N LYS A 116 -7.90 59.18 -4.55
CA LYS A 116 -7.53 60.28 -3.65
C LYS A 116 -6.28 59.94 -2.84
N ALA A 117 -6.20 58.74 -2.27
CA ALA A 117 -5.01 58.29 -1.56
C ALA A 117 -3.74 58.36 -2.41
N MET A 118 -3.81 57.92 -3.68
CA MET A 118 -2.71 58.02 -4.65
C MET A 118 -2.34 59.47 -4.96
N SER A 119 -3.33 60.35 -5.06
CA SER A 119 -3.14 61.78 -5.33
C SER A 119 -2.41 62.50 -4.18
N CYS A 120 -2.75 62.18 -2.93
CA CYS A 120 -2.11 62.75 -1.73
C CYS A 120 -0.59 62.53 -1.72
N ILE A 121 -0.12 61.36 -2.15
CA ILE A 121 1.31 61.00 -2.22
C ILE A 121 1.97 61.33 -3.57
N GLY A 122 1.30 62.08 -4.45
CA GLY A 122 1.87 62.58 -5.70
C GLY A 122 2.00 61.54 -6.81
N ILE A 123 1.26 60.43 -6.77
CA ILE A 123 1.22 59.48 -7.87
C ILE A 123 0.30 60.03 -8.97
N ASN A 124 0.87 60.35 -10.12
CA ASN A 124 0.11 60.83 -11.28
C ASN A 124 -0.88 59.75 -11.76
N THR A 125 -2.18 60.01 -11.62
CA THR A 125 -3.27 59.15 -12.08
C THR A 125 -4.23 59.96 -12.95
N PRO A 126 -4.76 59.39 -14.05
CA PRO A 126 -5.74 60.08 -14.89
C PRO A 126 -7.04 60.35 -14.10
N PRO A 127 -7.82 61.38 -14.48
CA PRO A 127 -9.09 61.67 -13.84
C PRO A 127 -10.06 60.50 -14.00
N LEU A 128 -10.79 60.17 -12.93
CA LEU A 128 -11.76 59.08 -12.95
C LEU A 128 -12.98 59.42 -13.84
N PRO A 129 -13.47 58.45 -14.64
CA PRO A 129 -14.70 58.63 -15.40
C PRO A 129 -15.94 58.64 -14.50
N ASN A 130 -17.05 59.20 -15.00
CA ASN A 130 -18.33 59.24 -14.27
C ASN A 130 -18.85 57.87 -13.82
N LYS A 131 -18.48 56.79 -14.54
CA LYS A 131 -18.76 55.41 -14.15
C LYS A 131 -17.48 54.58 -14.14
N VAL A 132 -17.23 53.88 -13.04
CA VAL A 132 -16.05 53.04 -12.81
C VAL A 132 -16.47 51.63 -12.41
N ASP A 133 -15.66 50.65 -12.79
CA ASP A 133 -15.78 49.27 -12.29
C ASP A 133 -14.83 49.04 -11.11
N LEU A 134 -15.16 48.08 -10.25
CA LEU A 134 -14.28 47.71 -9.14
C LEU A 134 -12.98 47.06 -9.63
N LYS A 135 -12.99 46.44 -10.82
CA LYS A 135 -11.77 45.91 -11.46
C LYS A 135 -10.65 46.95 -11.55
N SER A 136 -11.01 48.21 -11.83
CA SER A 136 -10.08 49.35 -11.88
C SER A 136 -9.37 49.59 -10.54
N TRP A 137 -10.02 49.30 -9.41
CA TRP A 137 -9.41 49.38 -8.07
C TRP A 137 -8.16 48.50 -7.97
N PHE A 138 -8.23 47.24 -8.43
CA PHE A 138 -7.12 46.29 -8.36
C PHE A 138 -5.89 46.75 -9.16
N LYS A 139 -6.11 47.45 -10.28
CA LYS A 139 -5.05 48.04 -11.11
C LYS A 139 -4.40 49.22 -10.41
N LEU A 140 -5.21 50.15 -9.93
CA LEU A 140 -4.76 51.33 -9.19
C LEU A 140 -4.00 50.93 -7.92
N PHE A 141 -4.48 49.92 -7.18
CA PHE A 141 -3.83 49.46 -5.95
C PHE A 141 -2.47 48.82 -6.25
N THR A 142 -2.39 48.04 -7.33
CA THR A 142 -1.12 47.46 -7.80
C THR A 142 -0.10 48.55 -8.13
N GLU A 143 -0.54 49.62 -8.79
CA GLU A 143 0.29 50.79 -9.08
C GLU A 143 0.74 51.51 -7.82
N LEU A 144 -0.19 51.77 -6.89
CA LEU A 144 0.09 52.33 -5.56
C LEU A 144 1.17 51.50 -4.85
N ARG A 145 0.95 50.19 -4.69
CA ARG A 145 1.86 49.26 -4.02
C ARG A 145 3.26 49.26 -4.64
N ASN A 146 3.36 49.26 -5.97
CA ASN A 146 4.66 49.22 -6.66
C ASN A 146 5.43 50.54 -6.51
N LYS A 147 4.73 51.68 -6.58
CA LYS A 147 5.35 53.01 -6.44
C LYS A 147 5.78 53.33 -5.01
N THR A 148 5.12 52.75 -3.99
CA THR A 148 5.43 53.01 -2.58
C THR A 148 6.42 52.04 -1.93
N ARG A 149 6.57 50.80 -2.42
CA ARG A 149 7.57 49.82 -1.92
C ARG A 149 8.83 49.69 -2.77
N GLY A 150 8.80 50.08 -4.06
CA GLY A 150 9.86 49.74 -5.03
C GLY A 150 10.91 50.82 -5.32
N HIS A 151 10.55 52.11 -5.38
CA HIS A 151 11.44 53.13 -5.99
C HIS A 151 11.38 54.57 -5.42
N GLY A 152 10.89 54.82 -4.21
CA GLY A 152 11.02 56.15 -3.62
C GLY A 152 10.58 56.22 -2.17
N ALA A 153 11.46 56.71 -1.30
CA ALA A 153 11.08 57.07 0.07
C ALA A 153 10.00 58.16 0.01
N ILE A 154 8.83 57.90 0.62
CA ILE A 154 7.79 58.90 0.79
C ILE A 154 8.35 59.95 1.76
N THR A 155 8.66 61.15 1.28
CA THR A 155 9.45 62.17 2.00
C THR A 155 8.62 63.15 2.84
N GLY A 156 7.38 62.82 3.24
CA GLY A 156 6.57 63.69 4.09
C GLY A 156 5.50 62.96 4.93
N ASN A 157 5.57 63.12 6.25
CA ASN A 157 4.64 62.50 7.21
C ASN A 157 3.18 62.93 6.97
N GLU A 158 2.91 64.22 6.76
CA GLU A 158 1.52 64.75 6.61
C GLU A 158 0.77 64.18 5.40
N LYS A 159 1.43 64.04 4.25
CA LYS A 159 0.82 63.47 3.04
C LYS A 159 0.50 61.98 3.19
N THR A 160 1.29 61.29 4.01
CA THR A 160 1.12 59.85 4.29
C THR A 160 -0.09 59.62 5.20
N THR A 161 -0.29 60.47 6.22
CA THR A 161 -1.45 60.43 7.11
C THR A 161 -2.76 60.62 6.34
N GLU A 162 -2.84 61.63 5.47
CA GLU A 162 -4.05 61.87 4.66
C GLU A 162 -4.31 60.70 3.70
N ALA A 163 -3.27 60.20 3.03
CA ALA A 163 -3.39 59.05 2.14
C ALA A 163 -3.84 57.77 2.89
N ALA A 164 -3.35 57.56 4.10
CA ALA A 164 -3.74 56.42 4.94
C ALA A 164 -5.24 56.46 5.29
N ALA A 165 -5.79 57.64 5.61
CA ALA A 165 -7.22 57.80 5.90
C ALA A 165 -8.12 57.49 4.70
N TYR A 166 -7.72 57.91 3.49
CA TYR A 166 -8.44 57.54 2.26
C TYR A 166 -8.29 56.04 1.94
N LEU A 167 -7.09 55.49 2.07
CA LEU A 167 -6.83 54.08 1.79
C LEU A 167 -7.59 53.16 2.76
N ASP A 168 -7.66 53.49 4.06
CA ASP A 168 -8.45 52.78 5.06
C ASP A 168 -9.94 52.73 4.70
N ARG A 169 -10.54 53.89 4.33
CA ARG A 169 -11.93 53.95 3.87
C ARG A 169 -12.18 53.12 2.61
N SER A 170 -11.25 53.18 1.66
CA SER A 170 -11.31 52.39 0.43
C SER A 170 -11.33 50.88 0.72
N LEU A 171 -10.40 50.41 1.56
CA LEU A 171 -10.29 49.00 1.93
C LEU A 171 -11.50 48.51 2.74
N LYS A 172 -11.95 49.31 3.73
CA LYS A 172 -13.17 49.02 4.51
C LYS A 172 -14.41 48.91 3.64
N SER A 173 -14.52 49.76 2.62
CA SER A 173 -15.63 49.70 1.66
C SER A 173 -15.67 48.34 0.94
N ILE A 174 -14.53 47.78 0.56
CA ILE A 174 -14.45 46.43 -0.03
C ILE A 174 -14.74 45.34 1.00
N ILE A 175 -14.09 45.40 2.17
CA ILE A 175 -14.19 44.38 3.22
C ILE A 175 -15.63 44.16 3.68
N TYR A 176 -16.37 45.25 3.92
CA TYR A 176 -17.71 45.14 4.48
C TYR A 176 -18.79 44.86 3.43
N ASN A 177 -18.58 45.25 2.18
CA ASN A 177 -19.63 45.19 1.15
C ASN A 177 -19.46 44.05 0.14
N SER A 178 -18.24 43.57 -0.14
CA SER A 178 -18.01 42.54 -1.16
C SER A 178 -18.77 41.23 -0.85
N GLU A 179 -19.57 40.75 -1.80
CA GLU A 179 -20.27 39.47 -1.68
C GLU A 179 -19.31 38.27 -1.75
N LEU A 180 -18.21 38.39 -2.49
CA LEU A 180 -17.17 37.36 -2.60
C LEU A 180 -16.60 36.96 -1.23
N LEU A 181 -16.40 37.93 -0.33
CA LEU A 181 -15.90 37.68 1.02
C LEU A 181 -16.94 37.01 1.94
N ARG A 182 -18.22 37.03 1.54
CA ARG A 182 -19.36 36.45 2.28
C ARG A 182 -19.66 35.02 1.87
N ILE A 183 -19.06 34.51 0.79
CA ILE A 183 -19.21 33.11 0.37
C ILE A 183 -18.94 32.18 1.57
N PRO A 184 -19.84 31.20 1.85
CA PRO A 184 -19.64 30.23 2.91
C PRO A 184 -18.30 29.52 2.75
N SER A 185 -17.55 29.38 3.84
CA SER A 185 -16.18 28.88 3.77
C SER A 185 -15.75 28.25 5.08
N ALA A 186 -14.89 27.23 5.03
CA ALA A 186 -14.36 26.55 6.21
C ALA A 186 -12.95 26.00 5.95
N VAL A 187 -12.17 25.86 7.02
CA VAL A 187 -11.02 24.93 7.04
C VAL A 187 -11.56 23.56 7.37
N ILE A 188 -11.23 22.56 6.56
CA ILE A 188 -11.54 21.17 6.86
C ILE A 188 -10.23 20.41 7.07
N LYS A 189 -10.22 19.58 8.11
CA LYS A 189 -9.13 18.65 8.39
C LYS A 189 -9.67 17.30 8.82
N ARG A 190 -9.20 16.22 8.20
CA ARG A 190 -9.58 14.87 8.62
C ARG A 190 -8.78 14.46 9.86
N ASN A 191 -9.47 13.93 10.88
CA ASN A 191 -8.80 13.36 12.05
C ASN A 191 -8.39 11.90 11.82
N LEU A 192 -7.61 11.33 12.75
CA LEU A 192 -7.16 9.93 12.68
C LEU A 192 -8.32 8.90 12.73
N SER A 193 -9.49 9.29 13.23
CA SER A 193 -10.70 8.44 13.24
C SER A 193 -11.59 8.61 12.00
N GLY A 194 -11.11 9.33 10.99
CA GLY A 194 -11.77 9.49 9.69
C GLY A 194 -12.88 10.56 9.63
N LYS A 195 -13.21 11.25 10.73
CA LYS A 195 -14.19 12.36 10.77
C LYS A 195 -13.54 13.70 10.39
N TYR A 196 -14.30 14.58 9.74
CA TYR A 196 -13.84 15.93 9.46
C TYR A 196 -14.04 16.86 10.66
N ARG A 197 -12.95 17.52 11.06
CA ARG A 197 -13.02 18.75 11.86
C ARG A 197 -13.23 19.92 10.89
N VAL A 198 -14.32 20.64 11.11
CA VAL A 198 -14.74 21.78 10.27
C VAL A 198 -14.68 23.06 11.11
N THR A 199 -13.80 23.98 10.73
CA THR A 199 -13.66 25.30 11.35
C THR A 199 -14.19 26.35 10.38
N LEU A 200 -15.36 26.92 10.67
CA LEU A 200 -16.00 27.91 9.80
C LEU A 200 -15.17 29.19 9.71
N LEU A 201 -14.95 29.69 8.50
CA LEU A 201 -14.21 30.92 8.18
C LEU A 201 -15.12 32.10 7.83
N GLY A 202 -16.43 31.95 8.04
CA GLY A 202 -17.46 32.90 7.62
C GLY A 202 -18.85 32.34 7.92
N GLN A 203 -19.78 32.52 6.98
CA GLN A 203 -21.08 31.84 7.06
C GLN A 203 -20.90 30.33 6.88
N GLY A 204 -21.68 29.54 7.62
CA GLY A 204 -21.75 28.10 7.43
C GLY A 204 -22.63 27.71 6.24
N SER A 205 -22.66 26.42 5.92
CA SER A 205 -23.58 25.84 4.94
C SER A 205 -23.94 24.42 5.35
N GLU A 206 -25.05 23.89 4.81
CA GLU A 206 -25.47 22.51 5.06
C GLU A 206 -24.39 21.50 4.60
N SER A 207 -23.69 21.80 3.51
CA SER A 207 -22.57 20.98 3.03
C SER A 207 -21.48 20.81 4.09
N PHE A 208 -21.11 21.89 4.79
CA PHE A 208 -20.10 21.84 5.86
C PHE A 208 -20.59 21.09 7.10
N GLU A 209 -21.87 21.20 7.46
CA GLU A 209 -22.45 20.45 8.57
C GLU A 209 -22.49 18.94 8.27
N SER A 210 -22.81 18.56 7.03
CA SER A 210 -22.85 17.15 6.61
C SER A 210 -21.50 16.43 6.72
N LEU A 211 -20.38 17.15 6.59
CA LEU A 211 -19.03 16.58 6.72
C LEU A 211 -18.68 16.13 8.14
N LYS A 212 -19.34 16.67 9.16
CA LYS A 212 -19.08 16.29 10.56
C LYS A 212 -19.59 14.87 10.86
N THR A 213 -20.52 14.36 10.06
CA THR A 213 -21.18 13.06 10.27
C THR A 213 -20.86 12.04 9.17
N ASN A 214 -20.61 12.47 7.93
CA ASN A 214 -20.38 11.60 6.78
C ASN A 214 -18.92 11.11 6.68
N LYS A 215 -18.70 9.80 6.53
CA LYS A 215 -17.37 9.16 6.40
C LYS A 215 -16.97 8.83 4.96
N ASP A 216 -17.91 8.90 4.01
CA ASP A 216 -17.76 8.35 2.66
C ASP A 216 -17.06 9.33 1.70
N LYS A 217 -17.06 10.64 2.01
CA LYS A 217 -16.38 11.66 1.19
C LYS A 217 -14.91 11.80 1.57
N ALA A 218 -14.01 11.57 0.62
CA ALA A 218 -12.56 11.70 0.80
C ALA A 218 -12.03 13.07 0.30
N LEU A 219 -12.34 14.16 1.01
CA LEU A 219 -11.78 15.49 0.76
C LEU A 219 -10.37 15.65 1.38
N ARG A 220 -9.46 16.32 0.64
CA ARG A 220 -8.12 16.69 1.13
C ARG A 220 -8.19 17.84 2.13
N ASP A 221 -7.28 17.87 3.09
CA ASP A 221 -7.17 18.98 4.05
C ASP A 221 -6.95 20.33 3.34
N GLY A 222 -7.58 21.39 3.86
CA GLY A 222 -7.37 22.76 3.39
C GLY A 222 -8.54 23.70 3.59
N VAL A 223 -8.48 24.85 2.90
CA VAL A 223 -9.54 25.88 2.91
C VAL A 223 -10.53 25.58 1.79
N TYR A 224 -11.82 25.59 2.11
CA TYR A 224 -12.90 25.33 1.17
C TYR A 224 -13.91 26.47 1.15
N ILE A 225 -14.51 26.67 0.00
CA ILE A 225 -15.73 27.47 -0.19
C ILE A 225 -16.88 26.56 -0.62
N ASP A 226 -18.11 26.94 -0.26
CA ASP A 226 -19.32 26.27 -0.76
C ASP A 226 -20.08 27.20 -1.71
N LEU A 227 -20.12 26.80 -2.97
CA LEU A 227 -20.89 27.48 -4.01
C LEU A 227 -21.49 26.43 -4.93
N ASN A 228 -22.64 25.89 -4.51
CA ASN A 228 -23.31 24.74 -5.13
C ASN A 228 -22.40 23.49 -5.13
N GLY A 229 -21.65 23.30 -4.03
CA GLY A 229 -20.65 22.25 -3.90
C GLY A 229 -19.37 22.76 -3.24
N LEU A 230 -18.70 21.86 -2.50
CA LEU A 230 -17.47 22.15 -1.80
C LEU A 230 -16.29 22.20 -2.76
N LYS A 231 -15.63 23.36 -2.85
CA LYS A 231 -14.45 23.56 -3.71
C LYS A 231 -13.27 23.99 -2.85
N LYS A 232 -12.14 23.29 -2.99
CA LYS A 232 -10.88 23.65 -2.30
C LYS A 232 -10.31 24.92 -2.92
N VAL A 233 -9.96 25.90 -2.10
CA VAL A 233 -9.28 27.12 -2.54
C VAL A 233 -7.79 26.82 -2.67
N PRO A 234 -7.19 26.94 -3.87
CA PRO A 234 -5.78 26.62 -4.08
C PRO A 234 -4.88 27.73 -3.53
N LEU A 235 -3.59 27.44 -3.33
CA LEU A 235 -2.54 28.40 -2.95
C LEU A 235 -2.81 29.22 -1.67
N ILE A 236 -3.72 28.72 -0.83
CA ILE A 236 -3.96 29.20 0.53
C ILE A 236 -4.00 28.02 1.49
N SER A 237 -3.34 28.15 2.63
CA SER A 237 -3.36 27.17 3.72
C SER A 237 -3.62 27.88 5.04
N CYS A 238 -4.07 27.12 6.03
CA CYS A 238 -4.50 27.65 7.31
C CYS A 238 -4.32 26.58 8.38
N ASN A 239 -4.02 27.00 9.61
CA ASN A 239 -4.05 26.10 10.75
C ASN A 239 -5.49 25.72 11.14
N ILE A 240 -5.63 24.65 11.91
CA ILE A 240 -6.93 24.02 12.20
C ILE A 240 -7.87 24.96 12.95
N ASP A 241 -7.31 25.77 13.82
CA ASP A 241 -7.97 26.76 14.67
C ASP A 241 -8.22 28.09 13.96
N ALA A 242 -7.81 28.23 12.70
CA ALA A 242 -7.97 29.43 11.88
C ALA A 242 -7.37 30.69 12.51
N SER A 243 -6.27 30.54 13.26
CA SER A 243 -5.52 31.64 13.86
C SER A 243 -4.43 32.19 12.94
N ASP A 244 -4.03 31.47 11.89
CA ASP A 244 -3.09 31.97 10.89
C ASP A 244 -3.34 31.40 9.49
N PHE A 245 -3.05 32.21 8.45
CA PHE A 245 -3.28 31.87 7.04
C PHE A 245 -2.04 32.19 6.22
N PHE A 246 -1.66 31.26 5.35
CA PHE A 246 -0.53 31.41 4.44
C PHE A 246 -1.04 31.45 3.01
N ILE A 247 -0.54 32.39 2.21
CA ILE A 247 -0.89 32.54 0.79
C ILE A 247 0.39 32.47 -0.03
N ALA A 248 0.36 31.83 -1.20
CA ALA A 248 1.53 31.72 -2.08
C ALA A 248 2.17 33.10 -2.37
N ASN A 249 3.51 33.12 -2.35
CA ASN A 249 4.30 34.36 -2.40
C ASN A 249 5.51 34.29 -3.36
N GLY A 250 5.51 33.34 -4.30
CA GLY A 250 6.63 33.17 -5.23
C GLY A 250 7.68 32.21 -4.66
N GLY A 251 8.96 32.49 -4.91
CA GLY A 251 10.06 31.66 -4.39
C GLY A 251 10.09 30.23 -4.97
N PHE A 252 9.54 30.04 -6.17
CA PHE A 252 9.42 28.72 -6.80
C PHE A 252 10.79 28.10 -7.12
N SER A 253 10.95 26.83 -6.77
CA SER A 253 12.07 25.95 -7.10
C SER A 253 11.54 24.57 -7.54
N SER A 254 12.42 23.65 -7.94
CA SER A 254 12.02 22.29 -8.31
C SER A 254 11.40 21.48 -7.17
N ASN A 255 11.64 21.88 -5.92
CA ASN A 255 11.18 21.17 -4.75
C ASN A 255 10.03 21.92 -4.09
N ASN A 256 10.19 23.24 -3.88
CA ASN A 256 9.31 24.03 -3.03
C ASN A 256 8.94 25.39 -3.64
N TYR A 257 7.85 26.00 -3.17
CA TYR A 257 7.53 27.42 -3.31
C TYR A 257 7.19 28.06 -1.95
N GLU A 258 7.26 29.38 -1.85
CA GLU A 258 7.03 30.12 -0.59
C GLU A 258 5.54 30.43 -0.40
N MET A 259 5.06 30.28 0.84
CA MET A 259 3.79 30.84 1.31
C MET A 259 4.07 31.82 2.47
N LEU A 260 3.37 32.96 2.45
CA LEU A 260 3.52 34.04 3.43
C LEU A 260 2.23 34.21 4.22
N SER A 261 2.34 34.36 5.54
CA SER A 261 1.26 34.90 6.36
C SER A 261 1.31 36.43 6.38
N TYR A 262 0.20 37.04 5.98
CA TYR A 262 0.03 38.49 6.04
C TYR A 262 -0.30 38.98 7.46
N TYR A 263 -0.65 38.07 8.37
CA TYR A 263 -0.91 38.35 9.77
C TYR A 263 0.36 38.25 10.62
N SER A 264 1.01 37.08 10.64
CA SER A 264 2.18 36.80 11.48
C SER A 264 3.53 37.14 10.84
N ASP A 265 3.54 37.49 9.54
CA ASP A 265 4.75 37.68 8.72
C ASP A 265 5.65 36.42 8.60
N ASN A 266 5.15 35.26 9.03
CA ASN A 266 5.84 33.99 8.90
C ASN A 266 5.83 33.49 7.46
N THR A 267 6.91 32.82 7.07
CA THR A 267 7.03 32.15 5.77
C THR A 267 7.12 30.64 5.95
N ASN A 268 6.48 29.90 5.04
CA ASN A 268 6.51 28.44 4.99
C ASN A 268 6.87 27.99 3.57
N LEU A 269 7.73 26.98 3.45
CA LEU A 269 8.01 26.32 2.18
C LEU A 269 6.97 25.21 1.95
N THR A 270 6.37 25.20 0.78
CA THR A 270 5.35 24.23 0.36
C THR A 270 5.82 23.46 -0.87
N ASP A 271 5.47 22.17 -0.95
CA ASP A 271 5.84 21.27 -2.04
C ASP A 271 5.35 21.77 -3.41
N SER A 272 6.23 21.72 -4.41
CA SER A 272 5.99 22.25 -5.75
C SER A 272 5.50 21.21 -6.76
N SER A 273 5.36 19.94 -6.38
CA SER A 273 5.12 18.83 -7.30
C SER A 273 3.87 19.03 -8.18
N GLU A 274 2.82 19.61 -7.61
CA GLU A 274 1.57 19.92 -8.32
C GLU A 274 1.79 20.88 -9.50
N TYR A 275 2.80 21.76 -9.44
CA TYR A 275 3.03 22.86 -10.40
C TYR A 275 4.30 22.69 -11.25
N LEU A 276 4.86 21.48 -11.34
CA LEU A 276 6.03 21.17 -12.18
C LEU A 276 5.67 21.02 -13.67
N ALA A 277 4.42 20.67 -13.98
CA ALA A 277 3.98 20.45 -15.36
C ALA A 277 4.03 21.77 -16.16
N PRO A 278 4.47 21.75 -17.43
CA PRO A 278 4.41 22.92 -18.30
C PRO A 278 2.95 23.39 -18.53
N THR A 279 2.80 24.67 -18.86
CA THR A 279 1.50 25.35 -19.03
C THR A 279 0.81 25.08 -20.37
N GLY A 280 1.49 24.42 -21.31
CA GLY A 280 0.92 24.07 -22.62
C GLY A 280 -0.05 22.89 -22.54
N VAL A 281 -0.80 22.70 -23.64
CA VAL A 281 -1.56 21.46 -23.87
C VAL A 281 -0.57 20.32 -23.76
N LEU A 282 -0.82 19.43 -22.79
CA LEU A 282 0.00 18.24 -22.65
C LEU A 282 -0.20 17.39 -23.91
N PRO A 283 0.84 16.74 -24.43
CA PRO A 283 0.67 15.90 -25.61
C PRO A 283 -0.38 14.80 -25.31
N PRO A 284 -1.12 14.34 -26.34
CA PRO A 284 -2.00 13.20 -26.19
C PRO A 284 -1.19 11.99 -25.75
N SER A 285 -1.83 11.10 -24.99
CA SER A 285 -1.16 9.87 -24.57
C SER A 285 -0.77 9.02 -25.78
N GLU A 286 0.36 8.31 -25.71
CA GLU A 286 0.73 7.31 -26.73
C GLU A 286 -0.33 6.21 -26.92
N SER A 287 -1.22 6.03 -25.94
CA SER A 287 -2.34 5.09 -25.99
C SER A 287 -3.71 5.77 -26.02
N ASP A 288 -3.79 7.03 -26.47
CA ASP A 288 -5.10 7.63 -26.74
C ASP A 288 -5.79 6.88 -27.89
N GLY A 289 -7.10 6.66 -27.72
CA GLY A 289 -7.92 6.06 -28.77
C GLY A 289 -7.91 6.92 -30.03
N LEU A 290 -8.12 6.29 -31.17
CA LEU A 290 -8.36 6.99 -32.42
C LEU A 290 -9.59 7.90 -32.21
N GLY A 291 -9.54 9.14 -32.70
CA GLY A 291 -10.67 10.08 -32.56
C GLY A 291 -11.91 9.70 -33.40
N GLU A 292 -11.92 8.51 -33.99
CA GLU A 292 -12.94 7.98 -34.88
C GLU A 292 -12.99 6.45 -34.80
N LEU A 293 -14.12 5.87 -35.19
CA LEU A 293 -14.27 4.42 -35.35
C LEU A 293 -13.86 4.00 -36.75
N ILE A 294 -12.90 3.08 -36.84
CA ILE A 294 -12.43 2.48 -38.10
C ILE A 294 -12.82 1.00 -38.19
N PRO A 295 -13.08 0.48 -39.40
CA PRO A 295 -13.35 -0.95 -39.58
C PRO A 295 -12.04 -1.76 -39.49
N LYS A 296 -12.06 -2.83 -38.67
CA LYS A 296 -10.97 -3.80 -38.51
C LYS A 296 -11.55 -5.21 -38.39
N GLY A 297 -11.29 -6.05 -39.38
CA GLY A 297 -11.88 -7.40 -39.42
C GLY A 297 -13.41 -7.30 -39.46
N ASN A 298 -14.07 -7.95 -38.50
CA ASN A 298 -15.52 -7.95 -38.33
C ASN A 298 -16.02 -6.89 -37.31
N CYS A 299 -15.17 -5.95 -36.88
CA CYS A 299 -15.51 -4.97 -35.84
C CYS A 299 -15.25 -3.52 -36.27
N PHE A 300 -15.99 -2.58 -35.67
CA PHE A 300 -15.60 -1.17 -35.61
C PHE A 300 -14.76 -0.91 -34.36
N THR A 301 -13.72 -0.08 -34.45
CA THR A 301 -12.87 0.19 -33.30
C THR A 301 -12.16 1.53 -33.37
N ASN A 302 -11.91 2.13 -32.21
CA ASN A 302 -10.98 3.24 -32.05
C ASN A 302 -9.71 2.83 -31.28
N LEU A 303 -9.40 1.53 -31.18
CA LEU A 303 -8.23 1.05 -30.46
C LEU A 303 -6.94 1.64 -31.07
N PRO A 304 -6.02 2.18 -30.26
CA PRO A 304 -4.73 2.65 -30.77
C PRO A 304 -3.87 1.48 -31.25
N ALA A 305 -2.97 1.77 -32.19
CA ALA A 305 -1.98 0.79 -32.62
C ALA A 305 -0.89 0.64 -31.55
N LEU A 306 -0.42 -0.59 -31.38
CA LEU A 306 0.77 -0.85 -30.57
C LEU A 306 2.02 -0.40 -31.34
N ASN A 307 2.53 0.78 -31.01
CA ASN A 307 3.61 1.46 -31.76
C ASN A 307 5.04 1.01 -31.39
N TYR A 308 5.18 0.02 -30.51
CA TYR A 308 6.47 -0.50 -30.06
C TYR A 308 6.49 -2.02 -30.03
N SER A 309 7.68 -2.59 -30.11
CA SER A 309 7.91 -4.03 -30.04
C SER A 309 7.45 -4.59 -28.69
N TYR A 310 6.65 -5.65 -28.74
CA TYR A 310 6.07 -6.31 -27.57
C TYR A 310 6.60 -7.73 -27.44
N ILE A 311 7.00 -8.10 -26.23
CA ILE A 311 7.41 -9.45 -25.88
C ILE A 311 6.17 -10.26 -25.54
N GLU A 312 5.99 -11.39 -26.21
CA GLU A 312 4.84 -12.26 -26.02
C GLU A 312 4.75 -12.81 -24.60
N ARG A 313 3.56 -12.71 -24.00
CA ARG A 313 3.23 -13.17 -22.65
C ARG A 313 2.12 -14.21 -22.73
N THR A 314 2.43 -15.34 -23.36
CA THR A 314 1.44 -16.28 -23.91
C THR A 314 0.40 -16.76 -22.90
N GLU A 315 0.80 -17.02 -21.65
CA GLU A 315 -0.11 -17.45 -20.58
C GLU A 315 -1.17 -16.37 -20.28
N LEU A 316 -0.73 -15.15 -19.94
CA LEU A 316 -1.61 -14.00 -19.65
C LEU A 316 -2.45 -13.60 -20.86
N GLU A 317 -1.88 -13.66 -22.06
CA GLU A 317 -2.58 -13.35 -23.30
C GLU A 317 -3.75 -14.31 -23.56
N ASN A 318 -3.52 -15.61 -23.37
CA ASN A 318 -4.52 -16.65 -23.56
C ASN A 318 -5.59 -16.59 -22.48
N GLU A 319 -5.21 -16.32 -21.23
CA GLU A 319 -6.15 -16.13 -20.13
C GLU A 319 -7.07 -14.94 -20.38
N LEU A 320 -6.52 -13.77 -20.71
CA LEU A 320 -7.33 -12.59 -21.05
C LEU A 320 -8.24 -12.86 -22.25
N PHE A 321 -7.74 -13.50 -23.30
CA PHE A 321 -8.54 -13.84 -24.46
C PHE A 321 -9.73 -14.75 -24.10
N SER A 322 -9.50 -15.76 -23.27
CA SER A 322 -10.54 -16.66 -22.76
C SER A 322 -11.58 -15.91 -21.92
N LEU A 323 -11.14 -15.03 -21.01
CA LEU A 323 -12.04 -14.23 -20.16
C LEU A 323 -12.92 -13.28 -20.97
N LEU A 324 -12.37 -12.66 -22.02
CA LEU A 324 -13.14 -11.78 -22.90
C LEU A 324 -14.21 -12.55 -23.68
N LYS A 325 -13.97 -13.84 -23.99
CA LYS A 325 -14.96 -14.70 -24.67
C LYS A 325 -16.00 -15.35 -23.73
N ASP A 326 -15.81 -15.32 -22.42
CA ASP A 326 -16.69 -16.01 -21.47
C ASP A 326 -17.99 -15.23 -21.17
N ASP A 327 -19.14 -15.71 -21.63
CA ASP A 327 -20.44 -15.05 -21.45
C ASP A 327 -20.82 -14.74 -19.99
N ARG A 328 -20.24 -15.42 -19.00
CA ARG A 328 -20.56 -15.23 -17.57
C ARG A 328 -19.93 -14.00 -16.94
N ARG A 329 -18.89 -13.45 -17.55
CA ARG A 329 -18.06 -12.37 -16.98
C ARG A 329 -18.22 -11.10 -17.80
N THR A 330 -19.12 -10.21 -17.37
CA THR A 330 -19.40 -8.94 -18.07
C THR A 330 -18.29 -7.90 -17.88
N ILE A 331 -17.62 -7.90 -16.74
CA ILE A 331 -16.52 -6.97 -16.42
C ILE A 331 -15.25 -7.77 -16.10
N VAL A 332 -14.19 -7.51 -16.86
CA VAL A 332 -12.86 -8.06 -16.65
C VAL A 332 -11.91 -6.90 -16.31
N THR A 333 -11.12 -7.04 -15.25
CA THR A 333 -10.19 -5.99 -14.81
C THR A 333 -8.76 -6.49 -14.86
N LEU A 334 -7.91 -5.88 -15.67
CA LEU A 334 -6.47 -6.04 -15.59
C LEU A 334 -5.95 -5.26 -14.39
N LEU A 335 -5.43 -5.96 -13.40
CA LEU A 335 -4.91 -5.39 -12.17
C LEU A 335 -3.38 -5.48 -12.11
N GLY A 336 -2.72 -4.45 -11.59
CA GLY A 336 -1.29 -4.48 -11.30
C GLY A 336 -0.69 -3.09 -11.18
N ARG A 337 0.58 -2.99 -10.76
CA ARG A 337 1.28 -1.69 -10.60
C ARG A 337 1.51 -0.91 -11.90
N GLY A 338 1.95 0.34 -11.78
CA GLY A 338 2.29 1.18 -12.93
C GLY A 338 3.37 0.53 -13.80
N GLY A 339 3.29 0.67 -15.13
CA GLY A 339 4.35 0.21 -16.04
C GLY A 339 4.56 -1.32 -16.14
N ILE A 340 3.69 -2.14 -15.53
CA ILE A 340 3.79 -3.61 -15.57
C ILE A 340 3.34 -4.24 -16.90
N GLY A 341 2.68 -3.45 -17.77
CA GLY A 341 2.29 -3.88 -19.12
C GLY A 341 0.79 -4.19 -19.33
N LYS A 342 -0.11 -3.78 -18.42
CA LYS A 342 -1.57 -3.98 -18.56
C LYS A 342 -2.13 -3.46 -19.89
N THR A 343 -1.84 -2.20 -20.22
CA THR A 343 -2.29 -1.60 -21.47
C THR A 343 -1.69 -2.30 -22.69
N SER A 344 -0.40 -2.64 -22.64
CA SER A 344 0.27 -3.37 -23.73
C SER A 344 -0.36 -4.75 -23.95
N LEU A 345 -0.72 -5.45 -22.86
CA LEU A 345 -1.42 -6.72 -22.89
C LEU A 345 -2.80 -6.58 -23.54
N ALA A 346 -3.60 -5.58 -23.13
CA ALA A 346 -4.89 -5.29 -23.74
C ALA A 346 -4.75 -5.00 -25.25
N LEU A 347 -3.81 -4.13 -25.64
CA LEU A 347 -3.55 -3.79 -27.04
C LEU A 347 -3.03 -4.97 -27.88
N LYS A 348 -2.39 -5.99 -27.28
CA LYS A 348 -1.96 -7.21 -27.96
C LYS A 348 -3.10 -8.23 -28.11
N VAL A 349 -3.97 -8.37 -27.11
CA VAL A 349 -5.00 -9.41 -27.07
C VAL A 349 -6.27 -8.99 -27.79
N VAL A 350 -6.74 -7.76 -27.60
CA VAL A 350 -8.00 -7.27 -28.17
C VAL A 350 -8.06 -7.40 -29.69
N PRO A 351 -6.99 -7.14 -30.47
CA PRO A 351 -7.02 -7.34 -31.92
C PRO A 351 -7.29 -8.78 -32.37
N ARG A 352 -7.10 -9.79 -31.52
CA ARG A 352 -7.47 -11.18 -31.82
C ARG A 352 -8.97 -11.34 -31.97
N LEU A 353 -9.75 -10.53 -31.24
CA LEU A 353 -11.22 -10.57 -31.25
C LEU A 353 -11.82 -10.03 -32.56
N TYR A 354 -11.07 -9.25 -33.35
CA TYR A 354 -11.56 -8.69 -34.62
C TYR A 354 -11.91 -9.75 -35.66
N LYS A 355 -11.38 -10.97 -35.53
CA LYS A 355 -11.68 -12.09 -36.43
C LYS A 355 -12.78 -13.00 -35.89
N GLU A 356 -13.16 -12.80 -34.63
CA GLU A 356 -14.23 -13.54 -33.97
C GLU A 356 -15.58 -12.84 -34.24
N HIS A 357 -16.69 -13.48 -33.88
CA HIS A 357 -18.04 -12.91 -33.98
C HIS A 357 -18.63 -12.52 -32.62
N ASN A 358 -17.77 -12.38 -31.60
CA ASN A 358 -18.19 -12.03 -30.25
C ASN A 358 -18.59 -10.55 -30.11
N PHE A 359 -17.96 -9.65 -30.86
CA PHE A 359 -18.20 -8.21 -30.79
C PHE A 359 -18.32 -7.60 -32.19
N GLU A 360 -19.21 -6.63 -32.34
CA GLU A 360 -19.35 -5.77 -33.53
C GLU A 360 -18.62 -4.44 -33.34
N ALA A 361 -18.39 -4.01 -32.09
CA ALA A 361 -17.61 -2.82 -31.78
C ALA A 361 -16.66 -3.00 -30.58
N VAL A 362 -15.52 -2.32 -30.64
CA VAL A 362 -14.52 -2.24 -29.57
C VAL A 362 -14.14 -0.78 -29.34
N ILE A 363 -14.51 -0.24 -28.18
CA ILE A 363 -14.40 1.19 -27.88
C ILE A 363 -13.44 1.41 -26.71
N TRP A 364 -12.37 2.14 -26.97
CA TRP A 364 -11.29 2.46 -26.04
C TRP A 364 -11.45 3.88 -25.48
N PHE A 365 -11.49 3.97 -24.16
CA PHE A 365 -11.44 5.20 -23.39
C PHE A 365 -10.08 5.29 -22.70
N SER A 366 -9.34 6.38 -22.93
CA SER A 366 -8.05 6.65 -22.31
C SER A 366 -8.20 7.81 -21.32
N SER A 367 -7.89 7.56 -20.05
CA SER A 367 -7.86 8.60 -19.01
C SER A 367 -6.43 8.92 -18.55
N ARG A 368 -5.41 8.53 -19.32
CA ARG A 368 -4.00 8.65 -18.91
C ARG A 368 -3.60 10.10 -18.61
N ASP A 369 -2.94 10.31 -17.48
CA ASP A 369 -2.34 11.60 -17.11
C ASP A 369 -0.80 11.58 -17.09
N ILE A 370 -0.18 10.39 -17.14
CA ILE A 370 1.28 10.18 -17.19
C ILE A 370 1.60 9.04 -18.17
N ASP A 371 2.47 9.32 -19.15
CA ASP A 371 3.13 8.32 -20.00
C ASP A 371 4.52 7.98 -19.45
N LEU A 372 4.88 6.70 -19.51
CA LEU A 372 6.15 6.16 -19.01
C LEU A 372 7.09 5.89 -20.21
N LYS A 373 8.09 6.75 -20.43
CA LYS A 373 9.07 6.63 -21.54
C LYS A 373 10.45 6.22 -21.03
N GLU A 374 11.34 5.77 -21.93
CA GLU A 374 12.73 5.43 -21.59
C GLU A 374 13.52 6.60 -20.96
N THR A 375 13.11 7.83 -21.24
CA THR A 375 13.68 9.06 -20.65
C THR A 375 13.10 9.42 -19.28
N GLY A 376 12.03 8.76 -18.82
CA GLY A 376 11.32 9.05 -17.58
C GLY A 376 9.81 9.26 -17.77
N ALA A 377 9.11 9.59 -16.68
CA ALA A 377 7.68 9.87 -16.68
C ALA A 377 7.39 11.23 -17.34
N LYS A 378 6.39 11.29 -18.22
CA LYS A 378 5.95 12.50 -18.93
C LYS A 378 4.46 12.70 -18.73
N LEU A 379 4.05 13.89 -18.27
CA LEU A 379 2.64 14.23 -18.12
C LEU A 379 1.95 14.33 -19.49
N VAL A 380 0.73 13.79 -19.59
CA VAL A 380 -0.12 13.76 -20.80
C VAL A 380 -1.54 14.22 -20.46
N SER A 381 -2.31 14.65 -21.46
CA SER A 381 -3.68 15.12 -21.25
C SER A 381 -4.62 13.95 -20.99
N ALA A 382 -5.23 13.88 -19.81
CA ALA A 382 -6.37 13.00 -19.56
C ALA A 382 -7.61 13.60 -20.25
N SER A 383 -8.10 12.95 -21.30
CA SER A 383 -9.25 13.43 -22.08
C SER A 383 -10.59 13.09 -21.44
N VAL A 384 -10.62 12.14 -20.50
CA VAL A 384 -11.84 11.58 -19.91
C VAL A 384 -11.67 11.42 -18.40
N LEU A 385 -12.31 12.28 -17.60
CA LEU A 385 -12.16 12.32 -16.13
C LEU A 385 -13.45 11.97 -15.38
N SER A 386 -14.62 12.29 -15.94
CA SER A 386 -15.93 12.06 -15.32
C SER A 386 -16.87 11.18 -16.16
N THR A 387 -17.93 10.66 -15.55
CA THR A 387 -19.05 9.97 -16.22
C THR A 387 -19.60 10.76 -17.41
N LYS A 388 -19.68 12.09 -17.26
CA LYS A 388 -20.18 12.98 -18.30
C LYS A 388 -19.21 13.07 -19.47
N ASP A 389 -17.91 13.13 -19.21
CA ASP A 389 -16.88 13.18 -20.25
C ASP A 389 -16.80 11.87 -21.03
N ILE A 390 -16.87 10.72 -20.33
CA ILE A 390 -16.96 9.37 -20.94
C ILE A 390 -18.14 9.34 -21.92
N SER A 391 -19.31 9.74 -21.42
CA SER A 391 -20.56 9.69 -22.19
C SER A 391 -20.52 10.62 -23.40
N LYS A 392 -19.98 11.83 -23.23
CA LYS A 392 -19.82 12.81 -24.30
C LYS A 392 -18.85 12.29 -25.38
N TYR A 393 -17.70 11.74 -24.99
CA TYR A 393 -16.72 11.18 -25.91
C TYR A 393 -17.30 10.01 -26.73
N TYR A 394 -18.04 9.10 -26.08
CA TYR A 394 -18.75 8.04 -26.82
C TYR A 394 -19.74 8.61 -27.84
N CYS A 395 -20.53 9.60 -27.44
CA CYS A 395 -21.49 10.24 -28.34
C CYS A 395 -20.80 10.92 -29.53
N GLU A 396 -19.65 11.57 -29.31
CA GLU A 396 -18.83 12.16 -30.38
C GLU A 396 -18.33 11.10 -31.38
N LEU A 397 -18.01 9.89 -30.91
CA LEU A 397 -17.52 8.80 -31.75
C LEU A 397 -18.62 8.12 -32.59
N VAL A 398 -19.81 7.94 -32.02
CA VAL A 398 -20.85 7.06 -32.58
C VAL A 398 -21.97 7.83 -33.27
N LEU A 399 -22.30 9.04 -32.82
CA LEU A 399 -23.39 9.82 -33.38
C LEU A 399 -22.94 10.66 -34.58
N SER A 400 -23.86 10.85 -35.53
CA SER A 400 -23.67 11.86 -36.58
C SER A 400 -23.61 13.27 -35.98
N LYS A 401 -22.98 14.22 -36.70
CA LYS A 401 -22.89 15.62 -36.27
C LYS A 401 -24.26 16.24 -35.94
N GLU A 402 -25.30 15.86 -36.69
CA GLU A 402 -26.67 16.35 -36.49
C GLU A 402 -27.29 15.81 -35.19
N GLN A 403 -27.12 14.52 -34.91
CA GLN A 403 -27.60 13.88 -33.68
C GLN A 403 -26.85 14.42 -32.45
N TYR A 404 -25.53 14.57 -32.55
CA TYR A 404 -24.69 15.08 -31.47
C TYR A 404 -25.03 16.53 -31.09
N GLN A 405 -25.37 17.37 -32.08
CA GLN A 405 -25.75 18.77 -31.84
C GLN A 405 -27.21 18.97 -31.39
N ASN A 406 -27.99 17.89 -31.22
CA ASN A 406 -29.36 17.97 -30.77
C ASN A 406 -29.43 18.49 -29.32
N LYS A 407 -30.15 19.60 -29.11
CA LYS A 407 -30.30 20.25 -27.79
C LYS A 407 -30.95 19.36 -26.73
N ASN A 408 -31.70 18.34 -27.14
CA ASN A 408 -32.39 17.41 -26.23
C ASN A 408 -31.58 16.14 -25.93
N LEU A 409 -30.35 16.01 -26.47
CA LEU A 409 -29.51 14.86 -26.21
C LEU A 409 -28.95 14.91 -24.78
N ASP A 410 -29.36 13.96 -23.95
CA ASP A 410 -28.67 13.66 -22.70
C ASP A 410 -27.62 12.58 -22.96
N TYR A 411 -26.35 13.00 -23.00
CA TYR A 411 -25.21 12.12 -23.24
C TYR A 411 -25.16 10.94 -22.27
N ILE A 412 -25.45 11.17 -20.98
CA ILE A 412 -25.32 10.14 -19.94
C ILE A 412 -26.40 9.07 -20.13
N SER A 413 -27.66 9.50 -20.25
CA SER A 413 -28.78 8.59 -20.47
C SER A 413 -28.63 7.81 -21.78
N TYR A 414 -28.13 8.46 -22.84
CA TYR A 414 -27.84 7.78 -24.09
C TYR A 414 -26.77 6.70 -23.90
N PHE A 415 -25.60 7.03 -23.35
CA PHE A 415 -24.55 6.03 -23.15
C PHE A 415 -24.95 4.89 -22.20
N GLN A 416 -25.73 5.16 -21.15
CA GLN A 416 -26.31 4.11 -20.29
C GLN A 416 -27.15 3.10 -21.08
N SER A 417 -27.96 3.59 -22.02
CA SER A 417 -28.74 2.72 -22.91
C SER A 417 -27.83 1.83 -23.76
N GLN A 418 -26.68 2.35 -24.21
CA GLN A 418 -25.72 1.63 -25.04
C GLN A 418 -24.93 0.58 -24.25
N LEU A 419 -24.62 0.84 -22.97
CA LEU A 419 -24.06 -0.18 -22.06
C LEU A 419 -25.03 -1.35 -21.86
N THR A 420 -26.33 -1.07 -21.80
CA THR A 420 -27.38 -2.10 -21.64
C THR A 420 -27.62 -2.86 -22.94
N LYS A 421 -27.76 -2.14 -24.06
CA LYS A 421 -27.99 -2.67 -25.39
C LYS A 421 -27.44 -1.69 -26.42
N SER A 422 -26.30 -2.03 -27.00
CA SER A 422 -25.63 -1.18 -27.98
C SER A 422 -26.34 -1.24 -29.34
N ASP A 423 -26.54 -0.09 -29.96
CA ASP A 423 -27.14 0.03 -31.30
C ASP A 423 -26.20 -0.51 -32.39
N ILE A 424 -24.89 -0.57 -32.13
CA ILE A 424 -23.88 -1.12 -33.05
C ILE A 424 -23.84 -2.66 -32.98
N GLY A 425 -24.48 -3.27 -31.97
CA GLY A 425 -24.38 -4.70 -31.68
C GLY A 425 -23.48 -5.00 -30.47
N PRO A 426 -23.14 -6.27 -30.18
CA PRO A 426 -22.30 -6.64 -29.04
C PRO A 426 -21.01 -5.80 -28.97
N THR A 427 -20.81 -5.06 -27.89
CA THR A 427 -19.74 -4.06 -27.79
C THR A 427 -18.81 -4.34 -26.60
N LEU A 428 -17.50 -4.29 -26.83
CA LEU A 428 -16.48 -4.29 -25.79
C LEU A 428 -16.04 -2.85 -25.48
N PHE A 429 -16.35 -2.38 -24.29
CA PHE A 429 -15.91 -1.09 -23.77
C PHE A 429 -14.62 -1.27 -22.97
N ILE A 430 -13.56 -0.54 -23.31
CA ILE A 430 -12.25 -0.67 -22.67
C ILE A 430 -11.90 0.65 -21.99
N PHE A 431 -11.67 0.62 -20.69
CA PHE A 431 -11.23 1.79 -19.92
C PHE A 431 -9.79 1.61 -19.45
N ASP A 432 -8.86 2.36 -20.05
CA ASP A 432 -7.44 2.30 -19.72
C ASP A 432 -7.04 3.32 -18.66
N ASN A 433 -6.20 2.90 -17.69
CA ASN A 433 -5.75 3.68 -16.53
C ASN A 433 -6.92 4.27 -15.72
N PHE A 434 -7.90 3.43 -15.42
CA PHE A 434 -9.15 3.82 -14.78
C PHE A 434 -8.98 4.51 -13.41
N GLU A 435 -7.83 4.33 -12.75
CA GLU A 435 -7.48 5.01 -11.50
C GLU A 435 -7.37 6.54 -11.61
N THR A 436 -7.31 7.10 -12.83
CA THR A 436 -7.15 8.55 -13.05
C THR A 436 -8.48 9.30 -13.21
N THR A 437 -9.61 8.60 -13.13
CA THR A 437 -10.94 9.23 -13.12
C THR A 437 -11.17 10.00 -11.80
N ASP A 438 -12.05 11.01 -11.82
CA ASP A 438 -12.32 11.87 -10.66
C ASP A 438 -12.89 11.09 -9.46
N SER A 439 -13.61 9.99 -9.71
CA SER A 439 -14.21 9.12 -8.70
C SER A 439 -14.32 7.68 -9.22
N PRO A 440 -13.20 6.90 -9.23
CA PRO A 440 -13.14 5.58 -9.86
C PRO A 440 -14.20 4.60 -9.35
N ILE A 441 -14.47 4.59 -8.04
CA ILE A 441 -15.49 3.73 -7.43
C ILE A 441 -16.89 4.08 -7.94
N GLU A 442 -17.22 5.37 -8.04
CA GLU A 442 -18.55 5.81 -8.49
C GLU A 442 -18.75 5.52 -9.99
N VAL A 443 -17.73 5.77 -10.80
CA VAL A 443 -17.73 5.44 -12.23
C VAL A 443 -17.85 3.92 -12.41
N PHE A 444 -17.12 3.13 -11.63
CA PHE A 444 -17.21 1.66 -11.67
C PHE A 444 -18.63 1.19 -11.34
N LYS A 445 -19.20 1.65 -10.22
CA LYS A 445 -20.57 1.30 -9.81
C LYS A 445 -21.59 1.68 -10.88
N TRP A 446 -21.41 2.83 -11.53
CA TRP A 446 -22.24 3.24 -12.65
C TRP A 446 -22.11 2.28 -13.83
N VAL A 447 -20.89 1.94 -14.27
CA VAL A 447 -20.68 0.95 -15.35
C VAL A 447 -21.31 -0.39 -15.00
N ASP A 448 -21.05 -0.92 -13.80
CA ASP A 448 -21.58 -2.19 -13.29
C ASP A 448 -23.12 -2.21 -13.25
N THR A 449 -23.73 -1.09 -12.86
CA THR A 449 -25.19 -0.96 -12.82
C THR A 449 -25.82 -1.17 -14.20
N TYR A 450 -25.23 -0.64 -15.27
CA TYR A 450 -25.86 -0.58 -16.60
C TYR A 450 -25.33 -1.60 -17.62
N ILE A 451 -24.11 -2.13 -17.44
CA ILE A 451 -23.55 -3.09 -18.40
C ILE A 451 -24.35 -4.39 -18.42
N ARG A 452 -24.73 -4.86 -19.61
CA ARG A 452 -25.43 -6.14 -19.79
C ARG A 452 -24.85 -6.92 -20.96
N TYR A 453 -24.79 -8.24 -20.82
CA TYR A 453 -24.48 -9.15 -21.93
C TYR A 453 -25.44 -8.90 -23.12
N PRO A 454 -24.99 -8.90 -24.38
CA PRO A 454 -23.68 -9.34 -24.88
C PRO A 454 -22.55 -8.28 -24.82
N ASN A 455 -22.82 -7.09 -24.28
CA ASN A 455 -21.78 -6.10 -24.07
C ASN A 455 -20.86 -6.50 -22.90
N LYS A 456 -19.59 -6.09 -22.99
CA LYS A 456 -18.59 -6.34 -21.98
C LYS A 456 -17.72 -5.13 -21.71
N VAL A 457 -17.06 -5.15 -20.56
CA VAL A 457 -16.12 -4.12 -20.12
C VAL A 457 -14.77 -4.73 -19.81
N LEU A 458 -13.70 -4.11 -20.30
CA LEU A 458 -12.32 -4.38 -19.90
C LEU A 458 -11.76 -3.14 -19.21
N ILE A 459 -11.30 -3.27 -17.97
CA ILE A 459 -10.70 -2.17 -17.21
C ILE A 459 -9.21 -2.43 -17.07
N THR A 460 -8.35 -1.43 -17.23
CA THR A 460 -6.97 -1.48 -16.73
C THR A 460 -6.84 -0.51 -15.56
N THR A 461 -6.36 -1.01 -14.42
CA THR A 461 -6.28 -0.20 -13.20
C THR A 461 -5.12 -0.62 -12.30
N ARG A 462 -4.76 0.26 -11.37
CA ARG A 462 -3.84 -0.02 -10.26
C ARG A 462 -4.56 -0.23 -8.92
N LEU A 463 -5.90 -0.19 -8.90
CA LEU A 463 -6.73 -0.20 -7.70
C LEU A 463 -7.57 -1.50 -7.63
N ARG A 464 -7.72 -2.06 -6.42
CA ARG A 464 -8.49 -3.28 -6.10
C ARG A 464 -9.72 -2.92 -5.23
N GLU A 465 -10.48 -1.91 -5.64
CA GLU A 465 -11.66 -1.45 -4.89
C GLU A 465 -12.99 -1.81 -5.57
N PHE A 466 -12.93 -2.60 -6.64
CA PHE A 466 -14.08 -2.97 -7.45
C PHE A 466 -14.68 -4.30 -6.98
N ILE A 467 -16.00 -4.32 -6.82
CA ILE A 467 -16.77 -5.48 -6.36
C ILE A 467 -17.67 -5.91 -7.52
N GLY A 468 -17.63 -7.19 -7.89
CA GLY A 468 -18.42 -7.74 -9.01
C GLY A 468 -17.64 -7.88 -10.33
N ASP A 469 -16.39 -7.41 -10.38
CA ASP A 469 -15.49 -7.65 -11.50
C ASP A 469 -14.75 -8.99 -11.41
N PHE A 470 -14.24 -9.48 -12.54
CA PHE A 470 -13.27 -10.56 -12.55
C PHE A 470 -11.84 -9.98 -12.69
N PRO A 471 -11.02 -9.98 -11.62
CA PRO A 471 -9.64 -9.51 -11.70
C PRO A 471 -8.75 -10.52 -12.42
N LEU A 472 -7.97 -10.03 -13.38
CA LEU A 472 -6.81 -10.71 -13.95
C LEU A 472 -5.56 -9.98 -13.49
N ASN A 473 -4.76 -10.63 -12.65
CA ASN A 473 -3.52 -10.07 -12.12
C ASN A 473 -2.42 -10.09 -13.17
N VAL A 474 -1.90 -8.92 -13.52
CA VAL A 474 -0.79 -8.74 -14.47
C VAL A 474 0.51 -8.62 -13.68
N HIS A 475 1.18 -9.75 -13.51
CA HIS A 475 2.45 -9.88 -12.80
C HIS A 475 3.64 -9.36 -13.63
N GLY A 476 4.83 -9.34 -13.01
CA GLY A 476 6.11 -9.11 -13.70
C GLY A 476 6.37 -10.12 -14.81
N MET A 477 7.26 -9.78 -15.74
CA MET A 477 7.71 -10.72 -16.77
C MET A 477 8.44 -11.89 -16.11
N ASN A 478 8.22 -13.10 -16.59
CA ASN A 478 9.04 -14.24 -16.18
C ASN A 478 10.49 -14.07 -16.71
N LYS A 479 11.37 -15.01 -16.36
CA LYS A 479 12.80 -14.94 -16.72
C LYS A 479 13.01 -14.87 -18.23
N ASP A 480 12.35 -15.75 -18.98
CA ASP A 480 12.47 -15.81 -20.45
C ASP A 480 11.91 -14.56 -21.13
N GLU A 481 10.74 -14.07 -20.69
CA GLU A 481 10.15 -12.82 -21.15
C GLU A 481 11.07 -11.63 -20.88
N SER A 482 11.64 -11.57 -19.68
CA SER A 482 12.57 -10.51 -19.26
C SER A 482 13.84 -10.52 -20.09
N TYR A 483 14.41 -11.70 -20.35
CA TYR A 483 15.62 -11.85 -21.15
C TYR A 483 15.39 -11.39 -22.59
N LYS A 484 14.27 -11.79 -23.20
CA LYS A 484 13.87 -11.30 -24.53
C LYS A 484 13.70 -9.78 -24.55
N LEU A 485 13.12 -9.19 -23.49
CA LEU A 485 12.99 -7.73 -23.39
C LEU A 485 14.35 -7.04 -23.29
N ILE A 486 15.29 -7.60 -22.51
CA ILE A 486 16.65 -7.06 -22.36
C ILE A 486 17.37 -7.08 -23.71
N GLU A 487 17.33 -8.20 -24.42
CA GLU A 487 17.95 -8.35 -25.75
C GLU A 487 17.38 -7.36 -26.75
N LEU A 488 16.05 -7.29 -26.85
CA LEU A 488 15.37 -6.35 -27.74
C LEU A 488 15.70 -4.89 -27.41
N THR A 489 15.79 -4.54 -26.13
CA THR A 489 16.15 -3.19 -25.69
C THR A 489 17.62 -2.90 -25.99
N ALA A 490 18.51 -3.89 -25.83
CA ALA A 490 19.93 -3.76 -26.15
C ALA A 490 20.15 -3.51 -27.65
N GLN A 491 19.36 -4.18 -28.50
CA GLN A 491 19.36 -3.95 -29.95
C GLN A 491 18.97 -2.51 -30.29
N GLY A 492 17.87 -2.02 -29.71
CA GLY A 492 17.43 -0.64 -29.91
C GLY A 492 18.43 0.42 -29.44
N LEU A 493 19.24 0.10 -28.42
CA LEU A 493 20.28 0.99 -27.87
C LEU A 493 21.67 0.78 -28.50
N GLY A 494 21.86 -0.23 -29.35
CA GLY A 494 23.16 -0.56 -29.96
C GLY A 494 24.22 -1.09 -28.99
N VAL A 495 23.81 -1.77 -27.91
CA VAL A 495 24.70 -2.30 -26.84
C VAL A 495 24.67 -3.82 -26.69
N GLU A 496 24.21 -4.52 -27.73
CA GLU A 496 24.03 -5.98 -27.76
C GLU A 496 25.29 -6.75 -27.33
N SER A 497 26.47 -6.27 -27.74
CA SER A 497 27.77 -6.90 -27.45
C SER A 497 28.15 -6.93 -25.97
N HIS A 498 27.46 -6.16 -25.12
CA HIS A 498 27.70 -6.08 -23.69
C HIS A 498 26.73 -6.93 -22.86
N ILE A 499 25.74 -7.56 -23.49
CA ILE A 499 24.73 -8.36 -22.80
C ILE A 499 25.26 -9.76 -22.55
N THR A 500 25.56 -10.05 -21.29
CA THR A 500 25.95 -11.39 -20.81
C THR A 500 24.83 -12.02 -20.01
N GLU A 501 24.81 -13.35 -19.90
CA GLU A 501 23.85 -14.06 -19.03
C GLU A 501 23.91 -13.57 -17.58
N SER A 502 25.10 -13.27 -17.06
CA SER A 502 25.25 -12.70 -15.72
C SER A 502 24.57 -11.33 -15.59
N LEU A 503 24.69 -10.45 -16.59
CA LEU A 503 24.04 -9.14 -16.57
C LEU A 503 22.51 -9.28 -16.70
N LYS A 504 22.02 -10.22 -17.52
CA LYS A 504 20.58 -10.51 -17.63
C LYS A 504 20.02 -10.96 -16.28
N GLU A 505 20.74 -11.84 -15.58
CA GLU A 505 20.35 -12.30 -14.24
C GLU A 505 20.31 -11.16 -13.23
N GLN A 506 21.33 -10.30 -13.22
CA GLN A 506 21.35 -9.14 -12.33
C GLN A 506 20.22 -8.15 -12.62
N ILE A 507 19.93 -7.90 -13.89
CA ILE A 507 18.82 -7.03 -14.31
C ILE A 507 17.47 -7.64 -13.88
N PHE A 508 17.29 -8.94 -14.11
CA PHE A 508 16.09 -9.66 -13.70
C PHE A 508 15.90 -9.61 -12.18
N SER A 509 16.94 -9.92 -11.41
CA SER A 509 16.92 -9.88 -9.94
C SER A 509 16.55 -8.49 -9.40
N VAL A 510 17.16 -7.42 -9.92
CA VAL A 510 16.88 -6.03 -9.45
C VAL A 510 15.52 -5.51 -9.90
N SER A 511 15.08 -5.85 -11.11
CA SER A 511 13.77 -5.41 -11.62
C SER A 511 12.60 -6.28 -11.16
N SER A 512 12.89 -7.51 -10.75
CA SER A 512 11.93 -8.59 -10.52
C SER A 512 10.92 -8.69 -11.66
N GLY A 513 11.47 -8.80 -12.88
CA GLY A 513 10.70 -8.89 -14.12
C GLY A 513 9.91 -7.64 -14.52
N HIS A 514 10.07 -6.50 -13.85
CA HIS A 514 9.29 -5.31 -14.18
C HIS A 514 9.70 -4.70 -15.53
N PRO A 515 8.84 -4.68 -16.57
CA PRO A 515 9.24 -4.32 -17.93
C PRO A 515 9.81 -2.90 -18.05
N TYR A 516 9.13 -1.93 -17.44
CA TYR A 516 9.58 -0.55 -17.48
C TYR A 516 10.91 -0.32 -16.75
N ILE A 517 11.12 -0.97 -15.60
CA ILE A 517 12.37 -0.86 -14.84
C ILE A 517 13.53 -1.46 -15.63
N ILE A 518 13.31 -2.60 -16.32
CA ILE A 518 14.29 -3.19 -17.24
C ILE A 518 14.72 -2.17 -18.30
N LYS A 519 13.75 -1.54 -18.98
CA LYS A 519 14.04 -0.53 -20.02
C LYS A 519 14.83 0.67 -19.47
N ILE A 520 14.47 1.17 -18.29
CA ILE A 520 15.18 2.29 -17.65
C ILE A 520 16.61 1.91 -17.28
N MET A 521 16.80 0.75 -16.65
CA MET A 521 18.13 0.30 -16.26
C MET A 521 19.02 0.14 -17.49
N MET A 522 18.49 -0.44 -18.56
CA MET A 522 19.19 -0.55 -19.85
C MET A 522 19.52 0.82 -20.46
N GLY A 523 18.55 1.74 -20.50
CA GLY A 523 18.75 3.09 -21.03
C GLY A 523 19.71 3.97 -20.21
N GLU A 524 19.87 3.71 -18.92
CA GLU A 524 20.85 4.41 -18.08
C GLU A 524 22.23 3.75 -18.13
N LEU A 525 22.29 2.41 -18.19
CA LEU A 525 23.53 1.68 -18.42
C LEU A 525 24.18 2.09 -19.74
N SER A 526 23.40 2.21 -20.83
CA SER A 526 23.92 2.60 -22.14
C SER A 526 24.58 3.98 -22.10
N LYS A 527 23.98 4.96 -21.40
CA LYS A 527 24.55 6.31 -21.19
C LYS A 527 25.86 6.30 -20.41
N ARG A 528 26.12 5.25 -19.63
CA ARG A 528 27.32 5.09 -18.78
C ARG A 528 28.29 4.04 -19.34
N SER A 529 28.21 3.75 -20.65
CA SER A 529 29.04 2.72 -21.30
C SER A 529 28.94 1.35 -20.62
N MET A 530 27.73 0.96 -20.22
CA MET A 530 27.39 -0.29 -19.53
C MET A 530 28.07 -0.46 -18.16
N LYS A 531 28.43 0.65 -17.50
CA LYS A 531 29.02 0.67 -16.16
C LYS A 531 28.07 1.27 -15.14
N GLY A 532 28.01 0.68 -13.95
CA GLY A 532 27.28 1.19 -12.80
C GLY A 532 26.55 0.10 -12.03
N ALA A 533 26.29 0.35 -10.74
CA ALA A 533 25.50 -0.57 -9.93
C ALA A 533 24.00 -0.37 -10.21
N LEU A 534 23.33 -1.41 -10.71
CA LEU A 534 21.89 -1.41 -11.02
C LEU A 534 21.02 -0.91 -9.86
N PRO A 535 21.24 -1.33 -8.59
CA PRO A 535 20.49 -0.80 -7.45
C PRO A 535 20.57 0.74 -7.32
N LYS A 536 21.77 1.31 -7.52
CA LYS A 536 21.97 2.76 -7.43
C LYS A 536 21.30 3.52 -8.57
N ILE A 537 21.18 2.89 -9.75
CA ILE A 537 20.49 3.48 -10.91
C ILE A 537 19.00 3.64 -10.62
N VAL A 538 18.36 2.60 -10.07
CA VAL A 538 16.93 2.63 -9.73
C VAL A 538 16.65 3.60 -8.58
N ALA A 539 17.45 3.53 -7.50
CA ALA A 539 17.27 4.38 -6.33
C ALA A 539 17.50 5.88 -6.61
N GLY A 540 18.23 6.23 -7.68
CA GLY A 540 18.49 7.61 -8.08
C GLY A 540 17.37 8.25 -8.92
N LYS A 541 16.28 7.52 -9.23
CA LYS A 541 15.18 7.99 -10.10
C LYS A 541 13.88 8.15 -9.32
N ASP A 542 13.87 9.10 -8.41
CA ASP A 542 12.75 9.38 -7.50
C ASP A 542 11.41 9.60 -8.22
N ASP A 543 11.41 10.37 -9.31
CA ASP A 543 10.19 10.68 -10.07
C ASP A 543 9.58 9.41 -10.67
N ILE A 544 10.41 8.46 -11.06
CA ILE A 544 10.00 7.18 -11.63
C ILE A 544 9.41 6.28 -10.54
N LEU A 545 10.10 6.12 -9.41
CA LEU A 545 9.59 5.34 -8.28
C LEU A 545 8.25 5.89 -7.81
N THR A 546 8.12 7.20 -7.73
CA THR A 546 6.87 7.89 -7.40
C THR A 546 5.78 7.58 -8.44
N ALA A 547 6.09 7.70 -9.74
CA ALA A 547 5.13 7.40 -10.80
C ALA A 547 4.68 5.92 -10.85
N LEU A 548 5.52 4.99 -10.40
CA LEU A 548 5.21 3.55 -10.37
C LEU A 548 4.37 3.16 -9.15
N PHE A 549 4.73 3.67 -7.96
CA PHE A 549 4.24 3.14 -6.69
C PHE A 549 3.32 4.09 -5.90
N GLU A 550 3.40 5.42 -6.07
CA GLU A 550 2.76 6.38 -5.15
C GLU A 550 1.24 6.24 -5.06
N ARG A 551 0.55 6.06 -6.20
CA ARG A 551 -0.90 5.89 -6.24
C ARG A 551 -1.34 4.61 -5.58
N THR A 552 -0.68 3.49 -5.92
CA THR A 552 -0.95 2.19 -5.32
C THR A 552 -0.70 2.24 -3.81
N TYR A 553 0.43 2.79 -3.38
CA TYR A 553 0.77 2.94 -1.95
C TYR A 553 -0.26 3.79 -1.20
N SER A 554 -0.73 4.89 -1.80
CA SER A 554 -1.69 5.80 -1.18
C SER A 554 -3.10 5.21 -1.07
N ALA A 555 -3.44 4.23 -1.92
CA ALA A 555 -4.69 3.47 -1.86
C ALA A 555 -4.66 2.31 -0.84
N LEU A 556 -3.48 1.93 -0.33
CA LEU A 556 -3.36 0.87 0.67
C LEU A 556 -4.00 1.28 2.00
N THR A 557 -4.58 0.31 2.71
CA THR A 557 -5.02 0.50 4.10
C THR A 557 -3.83 0.80 5.01
N PRO A 558 -4.02 1.48 6.17
CA PRO A 558 -2.94 1.76 7.11
C PRO A 558 -2.16 0.51 7.53
N SER A 559 -2.86 -0.61 7.72
CA SER A 559 -2.28 -1.91 8.08
C SER A 559 -1.40 -2.44 6.95
N THR A 560 -1.89 -2.41 5.71
CA THR A 560 -1.13 -2.81 4.52
C THR A 560 0.11 -1.92 4.29
N GLN A 561 -0.01 -0.60 4.51
CA GLN A 561 1.14 0.30 4.48
C GLN A 561 2.16 -0.05 5.56
N ARG A 562 1.72 -0.39 6.78
CA ARG A 562 2.62 -0.82 7.86
C ARG A 562 3.40 -2.07 7.46
N ILE A 563 2.74 -3.12 6.97
CA ILE A 563 3.39 -4.36 6.52
C ILE A 563 4.41 -4.06 5.41
N PHE A 564 4.02 -3.29 4.39
CA PHE A 564 4.91 -2.89 3.30
C PHE A 564 6.16 -2.15 3.82
N LEU A 565 5.99 -1.24 4.78
CA LEU A 565 7.10 -0.49 5.37
C LEU A 565 7.95 -1.34 6.32
N THR A 566 7.37 -2.32 7.01
CA THR A 566 8.11 -3.34 7.79
C THR A 566 9.04 -4.11 6.85
N LEU A 567 8.53 -4.63 5.73
CA LEU A 567 9.34 -5.31 4.71
C LEU A 567 10.39 -4.37 4.09
N ALA A 568 10.03 -3.12 3.80
CA ALA A 568 10.96 -2.15 3.20
C ALA A 568 12.10 -1.73 4.15
N SER A 569 11.96 -1.96 5.45
CA SER A 569 13.01 -1.67 6.42
C SER A 569 14.16 -2.69 6.38
N TRP A 570 13.92 -3.87 5.82
CA TRP A 570 14.87 -4.98 5.81
C TRP A 570 14.95 -5.64 4.43
N ASN A 571 16.10 -5.51 3.77
CA ASN A 571 16.34 -6.05 2.44
C ASN A 571 16.69 -7.55 2.49
N SER A 572 15.72 -8.40 2.87
CA SER A 572 15.84 -9.85 2.99
C SER A 572 14.56 -10.53 2.52
N ALA A 573 14.65 -11.80 2.11
CA ALA A 573 13.48 -12.66 2.03
C ALA A 573 12.97 -12.91 3.45
N VAL A 574 11.65 -12.86 3.65
CA VAL A 574 11.01 -13.03 4.97
C VAL A 574 10.02 -14.19 4.90
N PRO A 575 10.11 -15.22 5.76
CA PRO A 575 9.10 -16.27 5.81
C PRO A 575 7.72 -15.67 6.11
N ARG A 576 6.70 -16.04 5.33
CA ARG A 576 5.33 -15.51 5.48
C ARG A 576 4.78 -15.78 6.89
N ILE A 577 4.96 -17.01 7.39
CA ILE A 577 4.55 -17.42 8.74
C ILE A 577 5.23 -16.55 9.82
N ALA A 578 6.53 -16.27 9.67
CA ALA A 578 7.24 -15.42 10.63
C ALA A 578 6.74 -13.97 10.60
N LEU A 579 6.48 -13.44 9.41
CA LEU A 579 5.91 -12.10 9.23
C LEU A 579 4.53 -12.01 9.90
N GLU A 580 3.64 -12.95 9.61
CA GLU A 580 2.29 -13.03 10.17
C GLU A 580 2.33 -13.14 11.70
N ALA A 581 3.10 -14.08 12.25
CA ALA A 581 3.20 -14.29 13.69
C ALA A 581 3.79 -13.08 14.42
N THR A 582 4.75 -12.36 13.80
CA THR A 582 5.30 -11.13 14.38
C THR A 582 4.25 -10.02 14.42
N ILE A 583 3.53 -9.85 13.32
CA ILE A 583 2.61 -8.72 13.14
C ILE A 583 1.30 -8.95 13.90
N MET A 584 0.86 -10.20 14.10
CA MET A 584 -0.31 -10.53 14.92
C MET A 584 -0.21 -9.99 16.35
N ASN A 585 0.98 -9.96 16.95
CA ASN A 585 1.18 -9.36 18.28
C ASN A 585 1.02 -7.84 18.31
N SER A 586 0.94 -7.21 17.15
CA SER A 586 0.94 -5.77 16.93
C SER A 586 -0.42 -5.25 16.42
N PHE A 587 -1.40 -6.13 16.20
CA PHE A 587 -2.72 -5.86 15.62
C PHE A 587 -3.84 -6.67 16.32
N ASP A 588 -5.01 -6.06 16.54
CA ASP A 588 -6.12 -6.73 17.25
C ASP A 588 -6.86 -7.80 16.40
N ASN A 589 -6.69 -7.81 15.07
CA ASN A 589 -7.40 -8.69 14.13
C ASN A 589 -6.45 -9.45 13.19
N SER A 590 -6.36 -10.78 13.32
CA SER A 590 -5.49 -11.63 12.50
C SER A 590 -5.86 -11.66 11.01
N HIS A 591 -7.14 -11.67 10.67
CA HIS A 591 -7.64 -11.70 9.28
C HIS A 591 -7.19 -10.47 8.47
N GLU A 592 -6.98 -9.32 9.12
CA GLU A 592 -6.55 -8.10 8.45
C GLU A 592 -5.10 -8.20 7.92
N ILE A 593 -4.28 -9.08 8.50
CA ILE A 593 -2.87 -9.25 8.13
C ILE A 593 -2.73 -10.10 6.87
N GLU A 594 -3.41 -11.25 6.83
CA GLU A 594 -3.41 -12.14 5.65
C GLU A 594 -3.93 -11.38 4.42
N GLU A 595 -5.07 -10.68 4.57
CA GLU A 595 -5.65 -9.86 3.51
C GLU A 595 -4.70 -8.74 3.06
N ALA A 596 -3.96 -8.13 3.99
CA ALA A 596 -3.00 -7.09 3.68
C ALA A 596 -1.77 -7.64 2.90
N ILE A 597 -1.23 -8.80 3.28
CA ILE A 597 -0.13 -9.45 2.54
C ILE A 597 -0.61 -9.83 1.14
N ASP A 598 -1.77 -10.46 1.02
CA ASP A 598 -2.36 -10.83 -0.27
C ASP A 598 -2.62 -9.60 -1.14
N THR A 599 -3.05 -8.49 -0.54
CA THR A 599 -3.21 -7.20 -1.23
C THR A 599 -1.87 -6.69 -1.79
N LEU A 600 -0.78 -6.80 -1.04
CA LEU A 600 0.56 -6.44 -1.54
C LEU A 600 1.01 -7.33 -2.70
N ILE A 601 0.72 -8.64 -2.65
CA ILE A 601 1.02 -9.60 -3.72
C ILE A 601 0.20 -9.25 -4.97
N GLN A 602 -1.11 -9.03 -4.81
CA GLN A 602 -2.02 -8.67 -5.91
C GLN A 602 -1.60 -7.37 -6.60
N TYR A 603 -1.21 -6.35 -5.83
CA TYR A 603 -0.65 -5.12 -6.39
C TYR A 603 0.76 -5.27 -6.94
N SER A 604 1.38 -6.45 -6.81
CA SER A 604 2.77 -6.73 -7.16
C SER A 604 3.74 -5.76 -6.49
N LEU A 605 3.44 -5.34 -5.26
CA LEU A 605 4.36 -4.57 -4.41
C LEU A 605 5.40 -5.48 -3.76
N VAL A 606 5.01 -6.72 -3.47
CA VAL A 606 5.86 -7.83 -3.01
C VAL A 606 5.75 -9.00 -3.98
N GLU A 607 6.67 -9.94 -3.88
CA GLU A 607 6.63 -11.24 -4.52
C GLU A 607 6.56 -12.33 -3.46
N GLU A 608 5.85 -13.40 -3.77
CA GLU A 608 5.77 -14.58 -2.94
C GLU A 608 6.46 -15.75 -3.66
N HIS A 609 7.38 -16.40 -2.95
CA HIS A 609 8.18 -17.50 -3.46
C HIS A 609 8.01 -18.72 -2.57
N GLN A 610 7.70 -19.87 -3.15
CA GLN A 610 7.58 -21.12 -2.41
C GLN A 610 8.91 -21.86 -2.39
N SER A 611 9.34 -22.26 -1.20
CA SER A 611 10.51 -23.12 -0.98
C SER A 611 10.31 -24.49 -1.60
N LYS A 612 11.32 -24.98 -2.34
CA LYS A 612 11.33 -26.34 -2.91
C LYS A 612 11.57 -27.43 -1.86
N ILE A 613 12.10 -27.07 -0.68
CA ILE A 613 12.54 -28.01 0.36
C ILE A 613 11.39 -28.38 1.30
N ASP A 614 10.73 -27.37 1.86
CA ASP A 614 9.70 -27.52 2.91
C ASP A 614 8.34 -26.91 2.52
N GLN A 615 8.21 -26.47 1.26
CA GLN A 615 6.96 -25.94 0.68
C GLN A 615 6.44 -24.67 1.38
N GLN A 616 7.26 -24.00 2.19
CA GLN A 616 6.90 -22.77 2.88
C GLN A 616 7.06 -21.53 2.00
N TYR A 617 6.23 -20.52 2.22
CA TYR A 617 6.22 -19.29 1.44
C TYR A 617 7.10 -18.19 2.06
N PHE A 618 7.79 -17.47 1.19
CA PHE A 618 8.64 -16.34 1.51
C PHE A 618 8.18 -15.09 0.77
N ILE A 619 8.10 -13.98 1.49
CA ILE A 619 7.78 -12.67 0.95
C ILE A 619 9.08 -11.93 0.64
N ILE A 620 9.20 -11.49 -0.60
CA ILE A 620 10.34 -10.75 -1.13
C ILE A 620 9.87 -9.39 -1.61
N LEU A 621 10.65 -8.35 -1.29
CA LEU A 621 10.38 -7.01 -1.78
C LEU A 621 11.26 -6.72 -3.00
N PRO A 622 10.69 -6.55 -4.22
CA PRO A 622 11.46 -6.11 -5.39
C PRO A 622 12.27 -4.85 -5.07
N TYR A 623 13.51 -4.77 -5.58
CA TYR A 623 14.42 -3.70 -5.18
C TYR A 623 13.84 -2.29 -5.40
N ALA A 624 13.09 -2.09 -6.48
CA ALA A 624 12.44 -0.81 -6.75
C ALA A 624 11.35 -0.45 -5.73
N ALA A 625 10.56 -1.44 -5.28
CA ALA A 625 9.59 -1.26 -4.22
C ALA A 625 10.27 -1.01 -2.87
N TYR A 626 11.37 -1.72 -2.59
CA TYR A 626 12.25 -1.46 -1.44
C TYR A 626 12.80 -0.02 -1.44
N ALA A 627 13.36 0.44 -2.56
CA ALA A 627 13.90 1.79 -2.68
C ALA A 627 12.82 2.87 -2.45
N PHE A 628 11.62 2.66 -2.98
CA PHE A 628 10.46 3.52 -2.72
C PHE A 628 10.04 3.49 -1.25
N GLY A 629 9.91 2.31 -0.64
CA GLY A 629 9.54 2.14 0.76
C GLY A 629 10.56 2.77 1.72
N GLN A 630 11.85 2.64 1.44
CA GLN A 630 12.92 3.30 2.21
C GLN A 630 12.80 4.83 2.19
N LYS A 631 12.40 5.42 1.06
CA LYS A 631 12.13 6.86 0.98
C LYS A 631 10.94 7.25 1.87
N LYS A 632 9.87 6.47 1.85
CA LYS A 632 8.71 6.68 2.73
C LYS A 632 9.08 6.53 4.21
N LEU A 633 9.87 5.51 4.56
CA LEU A 633 10.35 5.26 5.93
C LEU A 633 11.17 6.41 6.51
N LYS A 634 12.02 7.07 5.69
CA LYS A 634 12.88 8.18 6.16
C LYS A 634 12.11 9.32 6.81
N VAL A 635 10.87 9.56 6.36
CA VAL A 635 10.03 10.68 6.79
C VAL A 635 8.76 10.23 7.53
N SER A 636 8.53 8.92 7.64
CA SER A 636 7.30 8.39 8.25
C SER A 636 7.44 8.22 9.77
N PRO A 637 6.47 8.71 10.56
CA PRO A 637 6.46 8.49 12.01
C PRO A 637 6.28 7.01 12.37
N ILE A 638 5.75 6.19 11.46
CA ILE A 638 5.54 4.75 11.67
C ILE A 638 6.84 3.99 11.86
N ARG A 639 7.98 4.56 11.45
CA ARG A 639 9.31 3.93 11.59
C ARG A 639 9.60 3.50 13.03
N ASN A 640 9.19 4.32 14.01
CA ASN A 640 9.38 3.97 15.43
C ASN A 640 8.40 2.89 15.89
N LEU A 641 7.20 2.85 15.31
CA LEU A 641 6.17 1.86 15.62
C LEU A 641 6.53 0.46 15.08
N ILE A 642 7.12 0.37 13.89
CA ILE A 642 7.53 -0.92 13.30
C ILE A 642 8.89 -1.42 13.80
N SER A 643 9.68 -0.58 14.46
CA SER A 643 11.04 -0.92 14.91
C SER A 643 11.10 -2.22 15.75
N PRO A 644 10.17 -2.48 16.69
CA PRO A 644 10.11 -3.75 17.40
C PRO A 644 9.83 -4.94 16.46
N ASP A 645 8.83 -4.82 15.58
CA ASP A 645 8.47 -5.87 14.61
C ASP A 645 9.67 -6.24 13.72
N VAL A 646 10.39 -5.22 13.23
CA VAL A 646 11.57 -5.40 12.37
C VAL A 646 12.71 -6.10 13.10
N LYS A 647 13.00 -5.70 14.34
CA LYS A 647 14.02 -6.35 15.17
C LYS A 647 13.67 -7.80 15.46
N PHE A 648 12.39 -8.09 15.64
CA PHE A 648 11.92 -9.45 15.88
C PHE A 648 12.06 -10.31 14.62
N ILE A 649 11.59 -9.83 13.47
CA ILE A 649 11.74 -10.52 12.16
C ILE A 649 13.22 -10.79 11.85
N GLN A 650 14.14 -9.87 12.18
CA GLN A 650 15.58 -10.06 11.98
C GLN A 650 16.18 -11.24 12.76
N ARG A 651 15.53 -11.71 13.83
CA ARG A 651 15.98 -12.88 14.61
C ARG A 651 15.94 -14.17 13.80
N PHE A 652 15.04 -14.25 12.81
CA PHE A 652 14.97 -15.38 11.89
C PHE A 652 16.18 -15.46 10.95
N GLY A 653 17.08 -14.47 10.94
CA GLY A 653 18.31 -14.50 10.16
C GLY A 653 18.14 -13.95 8.74
N VAL A 654 19.25 -13.56 8.12
CA VAL A 654 19.27 -12.93 6.79
C VAL A 654 19.27 -13.98 5.70
N GLU A 655 18.44 -13.79 4.70
CA GLU A 655 18.41 -14.63 3.50
C GLU A 655 18.61 -13.79 2.24
N LYS A 656 19.45 -14.29 1.33
CA LYS A 656 19.77 -13.58 0.10
C LYS A 656 18.64 -13.78 -0.91
N LEU A 657 18.20 -12.68 -1.51
CA LEU A 657 17.13 -12.68 -2.52
C LEU A 657 17.41 -13.53 -3.77
N GLU A 658 18.66 -13.97 -3.98
CA GLU A 658 19.11 -14.75 -5.15
C GLU A 658 19.16 -16.28 -4.88
N ASN A 659 18.91 -16.73 -3.65
CA ASN A 659 19.02 -18.14 -3.29
C ASN A 659 17.72 -18.89 -3.63
N GLU A 660 17.74 -19.88 -4.50
CA GLU A 660 16.51 -20.65 -4.84
C GLU A 660 16.14 -21.73 -3.81
N ASN A 661 17.01 -21.99 -2.83
CA ASN A 661 16.87 -23.08 -1.86
C ASN A 661 16.63 -22.54 -0.44
N PHE A 662 15.60 -21.72 -0.28
CA PHE A 662 15.16 -21.28 1.04
C PHE A 662 14.64 -22.46 1.87
N CYS A 663 14.86 -22.42 3.18
CA CYS A 663 14.30 -23.42 4.11
C CYS A 663 13.96 -22.75 5.44
N PHE A 664 12.69 -22.82 5.82
CA PHE A 664 12.16 -22.22 7.03
C PHE A 664 12.74 -22.83 8.30
N ASP A 665 13.10 -24.13 8.32
CA ASP A 665 13.81 -24.75 9.45
C ASP A 665 15.10 -24.01 9.80
N THR A 666 15.86 -23.58 8.78
CA THR A 666 17.13 -22.84 9.01
C THR A 666 16.86 -21.49 9.68
N HIS A 667 15.76 -20.84 9.30
CA HIS A 667 15.32 -19.59 9.89
C HIS A 667 14.80 -19.76 11.32
N LEU A 668 14.12 -20.87 11.62
CA LEU A 668 13.68 -21.21 12.98
C LEU A 668 14.87 -21.52 13.89
N ILE A 669 15.87 -22.24 13.40
CA ILE A 669 17.10 -22.49 14.16
C ILE A 669 17.82 -21.16 14.47
N SER A 670 17.91 -20.25 13.49
CA SER A 670 18.44 -18.90 13.74
C SER A 670 17.61 -18.13 14.78
N PHE A 671 16.29 -18.23 14.69
CA PHE A 671 15.38 -17.59 15.63
C PHE A 671 15.60 -18.07 17.05
N PHE A 672 15.52 -19.38 17.32
CA PHE A 672 15.77 -19.94 18.65
C PHE A 672 17.20 -19.69 19.13
N GLY A 673 18.20 -19.79 18.24
CA GLY A 673 19.60 -19.47 18.56
C GLY A 673 19.82 -18.01 18.98
N SER A 674 18.95 -17.09 18.56
CA SER A 674 18.97 -15.69 19.02
C SER A 674 18.38 -15.49 20.42
N LEU A 675 17.59 -16.45 20.93
CA LEU A 675 16.92 -16.41 22.24
C LEU A 675 17.82 -17.04 23.32
N THR A 676 18.79 -16.25 23.80
CA THR A 676 19.82 -16.74 24.74
C THR A 676 19.35 -16.89 26.19
N ASN A 677 18.26 -16.20 26.61
CA ASN A 677 17.73 -16.26 27.96
C ASN A 677 16.39 -17.01 27.97
N HIS A 678 16.47 -18.34 27.97
CA HIS A 678 15.33 -19.25 27.84
C HIS A 678 14.11 -18.88 28.71
N GLU A 679 14.29 -18.55 29.99
CA GLU A 679 13.15 -18.25 30.89
C GLU A 679 12.43 -16.95 30.50
N ASN A 680 13.18 -15.87 30.28
CA ASN A 680 12.58 -14.58 29.93
C ASN A 680 12.07 -14.57 28.49
N ASP A 681 12.87 -15.09 27.55
CA ASP A 681 12.52 -15.13 26.13
C ASP A 681 11.30 -16.02 25.89
N PHE A 682 11.21 -17.18 26.54
CA PHE A 682 10.01 -18.02 26.41
C PHE A 682 8.78 -17.31 26.97
N LYS A 683 8.91 -16.68 28.15
CA LYS A 683 7.80 -15.92 28.74
C LYS A 683 7.33 -14.77 27.84
N GLU A 684 8.25 -14.10 27.15
CA GLU A 684 7.95 -12.99 26.25
C GLU A 684 7.35 -13.47 24.91
N PHE A 685 7.86 -14.55 24.34
CA PHE A 685 7.55 -14.98 22.97
C PHE A 685 6.72 -16.25 22.86
N LYS A 686 6.21 -16.80 23.96
CA LYS A 686 5.43 -18.05 24.00
C LYS A 686 4.31 -18.09 22.96
N GLU A 687 3.50 -17.04 22.90
CA GLU A 687 2.35 -16.97 21.98
C GLU A 687 2.79 -16.99 20.51
N ILE A 688 3.91 -16.33 20.18
CA ILE A 688 4.46 -16.33 18.81
C ILE A 688 5.00 -17.71 18.47
N ILE A 689 5.78 -18.33 19.37
CA ILE A 689 6.33 -19.68 19.17
C ILE A 689 5.20 -20.69 18.96
N GLU A 690 4.14 -20.59 19.75
CA GLU A 690 2.96 -21.44 19.59
C GLU A 690 2.28 -21.16 18.24
N CYS A 691 2.03 -19.90 17.88
CA CYS A 691 1.41 -19.52 16.60
C CYS A 691 2.18 -20.06 15.38
N ILE A 692 3.50 -19.92 15.38
CA ILE A 692 4.38 -20.49 14.35
C ILE A 692 4.24 -22.01 14.32
N SER A 693 4.24 -22.67 15.49
CA SER A 693 4.18 -24.13 15.57
C SER A 693 2.81 -24.69 15.19
N TYR A 694 1.73 -23.94 15.41
CA TYR A 694 0.40 -24.25 14.88
C TYR A 694 0.36 -24.23 13.35
N SER A 695 1.12 -23.33 12.72
CA SER A 695 1.19 -23.16 11.27
C SER A 695 2.24 -24.06 10.61
N TYR A 696 3.29 -24.45 11.35
CA TYR A 696 4.41 -25.25 10.88
C TYR A 696 4.82 -26.30 11.92
N ASN A 697 4.35 -27.53 11.74
CA ASN A 697 4.44 -28.60 12.74
C ASN A 697 5.88 -28.92 13.23
N PRO A 698 6.93 -28.94 12.39
CA PRO A 698 8.31 -29.20 12.84
C PRO A 698 8.83 -28.21 13.89
N SER A 699 8.27 -27.00 13.94
CA SER A 699 8.63 -25.99 14.95
C SER A 699 8.38 -26.46 16.39
N TRP A 700 7.41 -27.34 16.64
CA TRP A 700 7.18 -27.91 17.98
C TRP A 700 8.41 -28.67 18.51
N ILE A 701 9.09 -29.42 17.63
CA ILE A 701 10.28 -30.19 17.99
C ILE A 701 11.43 -29.24 18.32
N LEU A 702 11.70 -28.28 17.43
CA LEU A 702 12.77 -27.29 17.60
C LEU A 702 12.57 -26.46 18.87
N ALA A 703 11.33 -26.02 19.15
CA ALA A 703 11.01 -25.28 20.36
C ALA A 703 11.20 -26.14 21.63
N ALA A 704 10.82 -27.41 21.60
CA ALA A 704 11.03 -28.31 22.74
C ALA A 704 12.52 -28.60 22.98
N GLU A 705 13.31 -28.76 21.92
CA GLU A 705 14.77 -28.93 22.02
C GLU A 705 15.42 -27.68 22.64
N TRP A 706 15.07 -26.49 22.17
CA TRP A 706 15.53 -25.23 22.76
C TRP A 706 15.14 -25.09 24.23
N LEU A 707 13.90 -25.41 24.62
CA LEU A 707 13.46 -25.38 26.02
C LEU A 707 14.22 -26.40 26.89
N GLU A 708 14.56 -27.57 26.36
CA GLU A 708 15.33 -28.59 27.08
C GLU A 708 16.79 -28.14 27.35
N GLU A 709 17.38 -27.30 26.49
CA GLU A 709 18.73 -26.76 26.67
C GLU A 709 18.86 -25.84 27.89
N SER A 710 17.76 -25.22 28.34
CA SER A 710 17.73 -24.34 29.52
C SER A 710 18.13 -25.02 30.84
N ASN A 711 17.99 -26.35 30.89
CA ASN A 711 18.12 -27.16 32.09
C ASN A 711 17.22 -26.73 33.28
N ASP A 712 16.11 -26.02 33.00
CA ASP A 712 15.10 -25.63 33.99
C ASP A 712 13.92 -26.62 34.00
N ARG A 713 13.60 -27.13 35.19
CA ARG A 713 12.49 -28.06 35.41
C ARG A 713 11.13 -27.51 34.96
N LYS A 714 10.88 -26.20 35.09
CA LYS A 714 9.61 -25.60 34.63
C LYS A 714 9.49 -25.64 33.11
N LEU A 715 10.57 -25.30 32.42
CA LEU A 715 10.61 -25.29 30.95
C LEU A 715 10.59 -26.71 30.36
N PHE A 716 11.04 -27.73 31.11
CA PHE A 716 10.86 -29.13 30.71
C PHE A 716 9.40 -29.57 30.61
N GLU A 717 8.51 -29.05 31.46
CA GLU A 717 7.07 -29.33 31.35
C GLU A 717 6.48 -28.70 30.08
N ASP A 718 6.89 -27.47 29.73
CA ASP A 718 6.49 -26.84 28.46
C ASP A 718 7.08 -27.57 27.24
N ALA A 719 8.35 -28.01 27.30
CA ALA A 719 8.99 -28.81 26.26
C ALA A 719 8.23 -30.13 26.02
N LYS A 720 7.88 -30.81 27.11
CA LYS A 720 7.09 -32.05 27.07
C LYS A 720 5.72 -31.79 26.43
N ARG A 721 5.03 -30.71 26.82
CA ARG A 721 3.75 -30.32 26.22
C ARG A 721 3.88 -30.07 24.71
N PHE A 722 4.93 -29.39 24.26
CA PHE A 722 5.16 -29.12 22.84
C PHE A 722 5.37 -30.39 22.02
N LEU A 723 6.15 -31.35 22.52
CA LEU A 723 6.31 -32.66 21.87
C LEU A 723 5.00 -33.46 21.82
N THR A 724 4.14 -33.37 22.85
CA THR A 724 2.80 -33.99 22.81
C THR A 724 1.94 -33.36 21.73
N LEU A 725 1.90 -32.02 21.65
CA LEU A 725 1.14 -31.30 20.62
C LEU A 725 1.59 -31.66 19.19
N TYR A 726 2.90 -31.87 18.97
CA TYR A 726 3.41 -32.39 17.70
C TYR A 726 2.78 -33.75 17.35
N LEU A 727 2.79 -34.70 18.29
CA LEU A 727 2.27 -36.05 18.07
C LEU A 727 0.75 -36.07 17.84
N GLU A 728 -0.01 -35.22 18.54
CA GLU A 728 -1.46 -35.08 18.35
C GLU A 728 -1.85 -34.62 16.95
N ARG A 729 -0.94 -33.90 16.27
CA ARG A 729 -1.19 -33.25 14.98
C ARG A 729 -0.62 -34.00 13.79
N GLU A 730 0.31 -34.92 14.03
CA GLU A 730 1.11 -35.52 12.98
C GLU A 730 0.57 -36.88 12.50
N TYR A 731 -0.26 -36.82 11.46
CA TYR A 731 -0.87 -38.01 10.85
C TYR A 731 0.07 -38.75 9.88
N SER A 732 1.18 -38.14 9.41
CA SER A 732 1.94 -38.63 8.25
C SER A 732 3.48 -38.68 8.38
N ALA A 733 4.06 -38.18 9.48
CA ALA A 733 5.52 -38.15 9.62
C ALA A 733 6.19 -39.51 9.49
N LYS A 734 7.46 -39.47 9.04
CA LYS A 734 8.34 -40.63 8.96
C LYS A 734 8.44 -41.31 10.32
N SER A 735 8.39 -42.64 10.32
CA SER A 735 8.54 -43.50 11.50
C SER A 735 9.71 -43.09 12.40
N GLU A 736 10.83 -42.70 11.81
CA GLU A 736 12.05 -42.27 12.50
C GLU A 736 11.87 -40.96 13.33
N GLU A 737 11.10 -39.99 12.83
CA GLU A 737 10.90 -38.71 13.51
C GLU A 737 9.95 -38.87 14.70
N LYS A 738 8.88 -39.65 14.54
CA LYS A 738 7.99 -40.03 15.66
C LYS A 738 8.76 -40.76 16.76
N LEU A 739 9.67 -41.66 16.37
CA LEU A 739 10.53 -42.38 17.29
C LEU A 739 11.46 -41.42 18.06
N ARG A 740 12.08 -40.45 17.37
CA ARG A 740 12.90 -39.42 18.00
C ARG A 740 12.09 -38.61 19.02
N VAL A 741 10.86 -38.21 18.68
CA VAL A 741 9.99 -37.43 19.58
C VAL A 741 9.58 -38.22 20.82
N TRP A 742 9.15 -39.47 20.68
CA TRP A 742 8.83 -40.32 21.84
C TRP A 742 10.05 -40.56 22.75
N ASN A 743 11.23 -40.77 22.16
CA ASN A 743 12.47 -40.88 22.93
C ASN A 743 12.80 -39.59 23.70
N SER A 744 12.56 -38.42 23.11
CA SER A 744 12.70 -37.13 23.80
C SER A 744 11.68 -36.97 24.92
N LEU A 745 10.42 -37.37 24.73
CA LEU A 745 9.40 -37.40 25.78
C LEU A 745 9.79 -38.31 26.96
N ALA A 746 10.35 -39.48 26.69
CA ALA A 746 10.84 -40.37 27.73
C ALA A 746 12.01 -39.75 28.51
N ARG A 747 12.95 -39.11 27.81
CA ARG A 747 14.09 -38.39 28.42
C ARG A 747 13.63 -37.22 29.31
N LEU A 748 12.67 -36.42 28.83
CA LEU A 748 12.11 -35.30 29.62
C LEU A 748 11.32 -35.80 30.83
N SER A 749 10.52 -36.86 30.66
CA SER A 749 9.77 -37.47 31.76
C SER A 749 10.69 -38.01 32.86
N ASN A 750 11.84 -38.58 32.47
CA ASN A 750 12.90 -38.97 33.41
C ASN A 750 13.44 -37.77 34.21
N LYS A 751 13.79 -36.67 33.53
CA LYS A 751 14.28 -35.43 34.16
C LYS A 751 13.25 -34.81 35.11
N LEU A 752 11.96 -34.95 34.81
CA LEU A 752 10.85 -34.46 35.63
C LEU A 752 10.49 -35.37 36.81
N ASN A 753 11.10 -36.55 36.92
CA ASN A 753 10.75 -37.62 37.86
C ASN A 753 9.30 -38.12 37.69
N ASN A 754 8.83 -38.25 36.45
CA ASN A 754 7.52 -38.79 36.09
C ASN A 754 7.68 -40.18 35.45
N PRO A 755 7.85 -41.25 36.25
CA PRO A 755 8.21 -42.56 35.72
C PRO A 755 7.07 -43.24 34.94
N PHE A 756 5.82 -42.90 35.21
CA PHE A 756 4.67 -43.39 34.45
C PHE A 756 4.73 -42.90 32.99
N ASP A 757 4.93 -41.59 32.80
CA ASP A 757 5.02 -40.98 31.48
C ASP A 757 6.27 -41.45 30.70
N GLU A 758 7.37 -41.72 31.40
CA GLU A 758 8.57 -42.32 30.80
C GLU A 758 8.28 -43.73 30.25
N ILE A 759 7.58 -44.56 31.01
CA ILE A 759 7.18 -45.92 30.58
C ILE A 759 6.20 -45.83 29.41
N HIS A 760 5.20 -44.95 29.49
CA HIS A 760 4.24 -44.72 28.41
C HIS A 760 4.94 -44.31 27.11
N ALA A 761 5.86 -43.34 27.16
CA ALA A 761 6.59 -42.91 25.98
C ALA A 761 7.43 -44.04 25.33
N TYR A 762 8.06 -44.91 26.11
CA TYR A 762 8.75 -46.08 25.57
C TYR A 762 7.80 -47.15 25.01
N ALA A 763 6.63 -47.36 25.62
CA ALA A 763 5.62 -48.26 25.10
C ALA A 763 5.13 -47.80 23.72
N GLU A 764 4.78 -46.52 23.59
CA GLU A 764 4.36 -45.92 22.31
C GLU A 764 5.49 -45.93 21.27
N ALA A 765 6.72 -45.56 21.65
CA ALA A 765 7.88 -45.62 20.77
C ALA A 765 8.10 -47.02 20.18
N SER A 766 7.85 -48.06 20.98
CA SER A 766 8.04 -49.45 20.55
C SER A 766 7.04 -49.91 19.48
N GLN A 767 5.89 -49.25 19.36
CA GLN A 767 4.87 -49.64 18.38
C GLN A 767 5.24 -49.26 16.94
N ILE A 768 6.19 -48.36 16.75
CA ILE A 768 6.65 -47.90 15.43
C ILE A 768 7.23 -49.06 14.60
N ASP A 769 6.77 -49.20 13.35
CA ASP A 769 7.01 -50.40 12.53
C ASP A 769 8.47 -50.65 12.12
N GLU A 770 9.31 -49.61 12.05
CA GLU A 770 10.71 -49.68 11.58
C GLU A 770 11.76 -49.58 12.70
N ILE A 771 11.38 -49.84 13.96
CA ILE A 771 12.30 -49.71 15.09
C ILE A 771 13.42 -50.79 15.09
N ASN A 772 14.65 -50.38 15.36
CA ASN A 772 15.78 -51.30 15.48
C ASN A 772 15.66 -52.15 16.77
N PHE A 773 15.97 -53.44 16.69
CA PHE A 773 15.97 -54.34 17.85
C PHE A 773 16.87 -53.85 18.99
N ASN A 774 18.03 -53.24 18.69
CA ASN A 774 18.93 -52.68 19.71
C ASN A 774 18.25 -51.56 20.51
N GLU A 775 17.42 -50.73 19.86
CA GLU A 775 16.66 -49.68 20.51
C GLU A 775 15.54 -50.27 21.37
N LEU A 776 14.79 -51.25 20.85
CA LEU A 776 13.79 -52.00 21.63
C LEU A 776 14.40 -52.62 22.89
N SER A 777 15.53 -53.31 22.78
CA SER A 777 16.24 -53.90 23.93
C SER A 777 16.68 -52.83 24.94
N THR A 778 17.11 -51.66 24.45
CA THR A 778 17.49 -50.52 25.31
C THR A 778 16.27 -49.96 26.05
N MET A 779 15.12 -49.80 25.40
CA MET A 779 13.87 -49.38 26.03
C MET A 779 13.43 -50.35 27.12
N VAL A 780 13.44 -51.67 26.83
CA VAL A 780 13.13 -52.71 27.82
C VAL A 780 14.05 -52.63 29.03
N ASN A 781 15.36 -52.42 28.81
CA ASN A 781 16.31 -52.27 29.92
C ASN A 781 15.97 -51.06 30.80
N LYS A 782 15.66 -49.91 30.20
CA LYS A 782 15.28 -48.69 30.93
C LYS A 782 13.99 -48.88 31.72
N VAL A 783 12.97 -49.49 31.11
CA VAL A 783 11.69 -49.79 31.77
C VAL A 783 11.90 -50.75 32.96
N ASN A 784 12.67 -51.83 32.80
CA ASN A 784 12.99 -52.73 33.91
C ASN A 784 13.69 -51.99 35.07
N HIS A 785 14.64 -51.10 34.77
CA HIS A 785 15.30 -50.30 35.80
C HIS A 785 14.31 -49.40 36.56
N LEU A 786 13.35 -48.77 35.88
CA LEU A 786 12.30 -47.99 36.53
C LEU A 786 11.46 -48.87 37.47
N LEU A 787 11.01 -50.03 36.99
CA LEU A 787 10.15 -50.95 37.74
C LEU A 787 10.79 -51.56 39.00
N THR A 788 12.11 -51.44 39.17
CA THR A 788 12.82 -51.86 40.39
C THR A 788 12.83 -50.81 41.50
N LYS A 789 12.42 -49.56 41.24
CA LYS A 789 12.39 -48.50 42.25
C LYS A 789 11.18 -48.69 43.19
N PRO A 790 11.36 -48.62 44.52
CA PRO A 790 10.32 -48.94 45.51
C PRO A 790 9.18 -47.90 45.61
N ASP A 791 9.42 -46.65 45.20
CA ASP A 791 8.47 -45.52 45.36
C ASP A 791 7.64 -45.21 44.11
N LEU A 792 7.47 -46.19 43.23
CA LEU A 792 6.75 -46.01 41.96
C LEU A 792 5.24 -46.16 42.18
N ASP A 793 4.64 -45.10 42.72
CA ASP A 793 3.18 -44.99 42.91
C ASP A 793 2.52 -44.80 41.53
N ILE A 794 2.27 -45.90 40.83
CA ILE A 794 1.40 -45.89 39.66
C ILE A 794 0.00 -46.08 40.19
N ASP A 795 -0.78 -44.99 40.20
CA ASP A 795 -2.12 -44.89 40.79
C ASP A 795 -3.13 -45.95 40.31
N LYS A 796 -2.81 -46.75 39.27
CA LYS A 796 -3.64 -47.85 38.73
C LYS A 796 -2.80 -49.04 38.22
N PRO A 797 -2.79 -50.19 38.90
CA PRO A 797 -2.03 -51.38 38.49
C PRO A 797 -2.50 -52.01 37.16
N GLU A 798 -3.75 -51.81 36.76
CA GLU A 798 -4.31 -52.31 35.49
C GLU A 798 -3.69 -51.60 34.27
N VAL A 799 -3.60 -50.27 34.32
CA VAL A 799 -3.01 -49.44 33.25
C VAL A 799 -1.52 -49.75 33.07
N LYS A 800 -0.80 -49.97 34.18
CA LYS A 800 0.60 -50.43 34.16
C LYS A 800 0.76 -51.73 33.39
N LYS A 801 -0.14 -52.69 33.61
CA LYS A 801 -0.08 -54.00 32.97
C LYS A 801 -0.34 -53.93 31.47
N GLU A 802 -1.24 -53.05 31.06
CA GLU A 802 -1.56 -52.79 29.65
C GLU A 802 -0.34 -52.23 28.89
N LEU A 803 0.22 -51.10 29.34
CA LEU A 803 1.39 -50.46 28.72
C LEU A 803 2.61 -51.40 28.62
N LEU A 804 2.89 -52.15 29.69
CA LEU A 804 3.98 -53.11 29.69
C LEU A 804 3.72 -54.29 28.73
N SER A 805 2.46 -54.67 28.54
CA SER A 805 2.09 -55.76 27.64
C SER A 805 2.32 -55.40 26.18
N GLU A 806 2.07 -54.16 25.78
CA GLU A 806 2.33 -53.66 24.43
C GLU A 806 3.82 -53.73 24.07
N LEU A 807 4.68 -53.19 24.94
CA LEU A 807 6.14 -53.27 24.78
C LEU A 807 6.62 -54.73 24.77
N TYR A 808 6.09 -55.56 25.67
CA TYR A 808 6.43 -56.97 25.76
C TYR A 808 6.07 -57.73 24.47
N ASN A 809 4.87 -57.55 23.95
CA ASN A 809 4.43 -58.26 22.75
C ASN A 809 5.33 -57.92 21.56
N LYS A 810 5.62 -56.63 21.33
CA LYS A 810 6.49 -56.19 20.22
C LYS A 810 7.91 -56.76 20.32
N VAL A 811 8.52 -56.72 21.51
CA VAL A 811 9.89 -57.25 21.69
C VAL A 811 9.93 -58.78 21.63
N PHE A 812 8.87 -59.44 22.11
CA PHE A 812 8.74 -60.90 22.06
C PHE A 812 8.60 -61.41 20.62
N ASP A 813 7.84 -60.72 19.77
CA ASP A 813 7.73 -61.04 18.34
C ASP A 813 9.08 -60.96 17.61
N SER A 814 10.00 -60.15 18.13
CA SER A 814 11.36 -59.99 17.61
C SER A 814 12.43 -60.80 18.37
N LEU A 815 12.04 -61.75 19.23
CA LEU A 815 12.96 -62.51 20.09
C LEU A 815 14.05 -63.26 19.31
N SER A 816 13.79 -63.65 18.06
CA SER A 816 14.77 -64.31 17.18
C SER A 816 16.02 -63.47 16.90
N LYS A 817 15.95 -62.14 17.07
CA LYS A 817 17.06 -61.19 16.89
C LYS A 817 17.86 -60.95 18.18
N ALA A 818 17.41 -61.49 19.32
CA ALA A 818 17.97 -61.23 20.65
C ALA A 818 19.26 -62.01 20.93
N ASN A 819 20.25 -61.37 21.58
CA ASN A 819 21.36 -62.10 22.21
C ASN A 819 20.99 -62.53 23.64
N ALA A 820 21.86 -63.31 24.30
CA ALA A 820 21.60 -63.82 25.65
C ALA A 820 21.33 -62.72 26.71
N THR A 821 21.99 -61.56 26.59
CA THR A 821 21.74 -60.42 27.49
C THR A 821 20.38 -59.79 27.20
N ASP A 822 19.97 -59.67 25.94
CA ASP A 822 18.64 -59.19 25.56
C ASP A 822 17.53 -60.13 26.05
N CYS A 823 17.73 -61.45 25.93
CA CYS A 823 16.83 -62.45 26.53
C CYS A 823 16.65 -62.22 28.03
N SER A 824 17.72 -61.85 28.75
CA SER A 824 17.62 -61.55 30.18
C SER A 824 16.75 -60.33 30.47
N ARG A 825 16.84 -59.28 29.64
CA ARG A 825 16.03 -58.06 29.75
C ARG A 825 14.54 -58.35 29.47
N ILE A 826 14.25 -59.12 28.42
CA ILE A 826 12.87 -59.48 28.06
C ILE A 826 12.26 -60.42 29.13
N ALA A 827 13.04 -61.36 29.67
CA ALA A 827 12.59 -62.24 30.75
C ALA A 827 12.24 -61.48 32.04
N TRP A 828 12.99 -60.42 32.38
CA TRP A 828 12.64 -59.54 33.50
C TRP A 828 11.32 -58.80 33.26
N LEU A 829 11.10 -58.29 32.05
CA LEU A 829 9.84 -57.62 31.68
C LEU A 829 8.65 -58.60 31.77
N ALA A 830 8.82 -59.84 31.31
CA ALA A 830 7.83 -60.91 31.43
C ALA A 830 7.46 -61.19 32.90
N LEU A 831 8.45 -61.18 33.80
CA LEU A 831 8.22 -61.35 35.24
C LEU A 831 7.42 -60.19 35.85
N HIS A 832 7.65 -58.96 35.40
CA HIS A 832 6.87 -57.80 35.85
C HIS A 832 5.40 -57.85 35.38
N LEU A 833 5.09 -58.64 34.35
CA LEU A 833 3.74 -58.90 33.83
C LEU A 833 3.09 -60.18 34.39
N ASP A 834 3.72 -60.85 35.36
CA ASP A 834 3.35 -62.17 35.87
C ASP A 834 3.33 -63.31 34.83
N LYS A 835 3.99 -63.12 33.67
CA LYS A 835 4.14 -64.13 32.61
C LYS A 835 5.29 -65.10 32.91
N LYS A 836 5.18 -65.85 34.03
CA LYS A 836 6.25 -66.76 34.52
C LYS A 836 6.62 -67.88 33.56
N THR A 837 5.65 -68.38 32.79
CA THR A 837 5.86 -69.42 31.75
C THR A 837 6.77 -68.89 30.65
N ASP A 838 6.48 -67.70 30.15
CA ASP A 838 7.21 -67.08 29.07
C ASP A 838 8.62 -66.69 29.53
N ALA A 839 8.75 -66.16 30.76
CA ALA A 839 10.04 -65.86 31.37
C ALA A 839 10.95 -67.10 31.43
N LYS A 840 10.42 -68.29 31.80
CA LYS A 840 11.19 -69.55 31.80
C LYS A 840 11.62 -69.96 30.38
N ALA A 841 10.72 -69.84 29.40
CA ALA A 841 11.01 -70.16 28.00
C ALA A 841 12.11 -69.24 27.42
N ILE A 842 12.03 -67.94 27.69
CA ILE A 842 13.02 -66.95 27.23
C ILE A 842 14.38 -67.18 27.91
N VAL A 843 14.41 -67.49 29.21
CA VAL A 843 15.66 -67.80 29.93
C VAL A 843 16.34 -69.05 29.35
N THR A 844 15.57 -70.10 29.08
CA THR A 844 16.08 -71.33 28.46
C THR A 844 16.66 -71.03 27.08
N THR A 845 15.95 -70.22 26.28
CA THR A 845 16.39 -69.79 24.95
C THR A 845 17.70 -68.99 25.02
N GLY A 846 17.80 -68.04 25.97
CA GLY A 846 19.01 -67.24 26.16
C GLY A 846 20.22 -68.04 26.66
N LEU A 847 20.02 -69.01 27.55
CA LEU A 847 21.10 -69.91 28.04
C LEU A 847 21.56 -70.89 26.97
N ALA A 848 20.71 -71.22 26.00
CA ALA A 848 21.13 -71.97 24.81
C ALA A 848 22.06 -71.15 23.90
N ILE A 849 21.94 -69.81 23.90
CA ILE A 849 22.82 -68.90 23.15
C ILE A 849 24.15 -68.68 23.89
N ASP A 850 24.09 -68.38 25.19
CA ASP A 850 25.27 -68.25 26.06
C ASP A 850 25.00 -68.90 27.44
N PRO A 851 25.48 -70.14 27.65
CA PRO A 851 25.30 -70.86 28.91
C PRO A 851 25.97 -70.19 30.12
N SER A 852 26.91 -69.28 29.88
CA SER A 852 27.66 -68.59 30.94
C SER A 852 27.09 -67.23 31.33
N ASN A 853 25.97 -66.82 30.72
CA ASN A 853 25.40 -65.50 30.96
C ASN A 853 24.91 -65.34 32.41
N ILE A 854 25.60 -64.50 33.17
CA ILE A 854 25.40 -64.31 34.61
C ILE A 854 23.98 -63.79 34.92
N TYR A 855 23.39 -62.96 34.05
CA TYR A 855 22.06 -62.39 34.27
C TYR A 855 20.96 -63.44 34.14
N LEU A 856 21.08 -64.33 33.15
CA LEU A 856 20.14 -65.44 32.94
C LEU A 856 20.23 -66.51 34.02
N LEU A 857 21.45 -66.90 34.44
CA LEU A 857 21.63 -67.86 35.55
C LEU A 857 21.03 -67.34 36.87
N LYS A 858 21.11 -66.02 37.13
CA LYS A 858 20.45 -65.40 38.29
C LYS A 858 18.92 -65.47 38.18
N LEU A 859 18.37 -65.20 37.00
CA LEU A 859 16.93 -65.29 36.71
C LEU A 859 16.42 -66.74 36.83
N GLU A 860 17.14 -67.72 36.29
CA GLU A 860 16.82 -69.15 36.38
C GLU A 860 16.73 -69.61 37.84
N ASN A 861 17.72 -69.24 38.66
CA ASN A 861 17.71 -69.53 40.11
C ASN A 861 16.51 -68.88 40.84
N LYS A 862 16.10 -67.67 40.44
CA LYS A 862 14.93 -66.97 41.00
C LYS A 862 13.60 -67.63 40.58
N LEU A 863 13.50 -68.10 39.34
CA LEU A 863 12.33 -68.80 38.81
C LEU A 863 12.16 -70.22 39.38
N ASN A 864 13.27 -70.86 39.78
CA ASN A 864 13.28 -72.19 40.37
C ASN A 864 13.09 -72.18 41.91
N SER A 865 13.50 -71.11 42.60
CA SER A 865 13.35 -70.99 44.06
C SER A 865 11.92 -70.71 44.54
N SER A 866 11.04 -70.20 43.66
CA SER A 866 9.61 -69.96 43.96
C SER A 866 8.73 -71.23 43.96
N HIS A 867 9.31 -72.42 43.78
CA HIS A 867 8.64 -73.73 43.86
C HIS A 867 8.85 -74.50 45.19
N ARG A 868 9.54 -73.94 46.19
CA ARG A 868 9.66 -74.60 47.50
C ARG A 868 8.52 -74.20 48.44
N THR A 869 7.41 -74.93 48.41
CA THR A 869 6.47 -75.03 49.54
C THR A 869 7.20 -75.57 50.78
N PRO A 870 7.13 -74.94 51.96
CA PRO A 870 7.53 -75.59 53.20
C PRO A 870 6.51 -76.68 53.54
N GLN A 871 7.00 -77.92 53.59
CA GLN A 871 6.27 -79.07 54.08
C GLN A 871 5.90 -78.90 55.55
N VAL A 872 4.68 -79.29 55.88
CA VAL A 872 4.19 -79.55 57.24
C VAL A 872 5.10 -80.58 57.93
N PRO A 873 5.58 -80.38 59.18
CA PRO A 873 6.17 -81.46 59.95
C PRO A 873 5.06 -82.33 60.55
N ILE A 874 5.11 -83.63 60.27
CA ILE A 874 4.37 -84.67 60.99
C ILE A 874 5.24 -85.15 62.16
N ALA A 875 4.54 -85.37 63.29
CA ALA A 875 4.96 -85.90 64.60
C ALA A 875 5.59 -84.90 65.58
#